data_AF-A0A6A6MIH8-F1
#
_entry.id   AF-A0A6A6MIH8-F1
#
_cell.length_a   1.000
_cell.length_b   1.000
_cell.length_c   1.000
_cell.angle_alpha   90.00
_cell.angle_beta   90.00
_cell.angle_gamma   90.00
#
_symmetry.space_group_name_H-M   'P 1'
#
loop_
_entity.id
_entity.type
_entity.pdbx_description
1 polymer ?
#
loop_
_entity_poly.entity_id
_entity_poly.type
_entity_poly.pdbx_seq_one_letter_code
_entity_poly.pdbx_strand_id
1 'polypeptide(L)'
;MDLDQWIAKVKDILIEESNVQPVNSPVTVCGDIHGQFHDLMKLFQTGGHVPETNYIFMGDFVDRGYNSLEVFTILLLLKARYPANITLLRGNHESRQLTQVYGFYDECQRKYGNANAWRYCTDVFDYLTLSAIIDGTVLCVHGGLSPDIRTIDQIRVIERNCEIPHEGSFCDLMWSDPEDIETWAVSPRGAGWLFGSRVTSEVWSAPNYCYRCGNVASILSFNENMVHGHAIAFANALFLCCFVAHKQWDPVSLSFTIAATPMKLPPVAKKVEHVMELFGDIRVDHHYWLRDDSRSNSEIHSHLKKENAYTDSFMSVHDVMPTGPNDPPEYVILDENVKAQGHEYYSIGVFKVSPNHKLVAYSEDTKGDEIYTVYVIDVETQAPVGKPLTGATSSLEWAGNDFLVYGTMDDIHRADKVWLHKLGTDQSSDSCLYHEKDDKFCVELQASESEKYLFIISDSRNTRFVSYVDVSMPQDGAKVLTPRIDGIDTSVSHRGNHFFIRRRTDELFNSELLACPVDDISATTVLIPNRESIKIWDVQLFADHLAVYERENGLPKITAYHLPAVDEPLKSLKGGRVVDFIDPVYCVDSEESEFSSSILRFSYSSLRTPCSVYEYDMNTGISVLKKIDTVLGGFDLSNYVTERKWATASDGMQIPLSIVYRNDLVKLDGSHPLLLHGYGSYEMSIDPTFKASRLSLLDRGFIFAIAHVRGGGEMGRQWYENGKLLKKKNTFTDFIACAEYLIEQKYCSKEKLCIEGRSAGGLLIGAVLNMRPDLFKAAVAGVPFVDVLTTMLDPSIPLTTEEWEEWGDPREEEFYFYIKSYSPVDNVKCQNYPNILVTTGLHDPRVMYSEPAKFVAKLRDMKTDDNVVLFKCDLCAGHSSKSGRFERLREDAFTYISDEGS
;
A
#
# COMPACT_ATOMS: atom_id res chain seq x y z
N MET A 1 19.98 -17.60 -38.57
CA MET A 1 21.38 -18.01 -38.26
C MET A 1 21.27 -18.76 -36.96
N ASP A 2 21.56 -20.05 -36.98
CA ASP A 2 21.30 -20.95 -35.86
C ASP A 2 22.32 -20.72 -34.73
N LEU A 3 21.99 -21.13 -33.50
CA LEU A 3 22.76 -20.87 -32.28
C LEU A 3 24.22 -21.37 -32.39
N ASP A 4 24.45 -22.47 -33.10
CA ASP A 4 25.76 -23.07 -33.38
C ASP A 4 26.68 -22.14 -34.18
N GLN A 5 26.15 -21.44 -35.18
CA GLN A 5 26.91 -20.52 -36.03
C GLN A 5 27.37 -19.27 -35.27
N TRP A 6 26.53 -18.74 -34.38
CA TRP A 6 26.88 -17.60 -33.53
C TRP A 6 27.92 -17.97 -32.47
N ILE A 7 27.78 -19.14 -31.86
CA ILE A 7 28.73 -19.69 -30.89
C ILE A 7 30.11 -19.89 -31.53
N ALA A 8 30.18 -20.46 -32.74
CA ALA A 8 31.44 -20.61 -33.47
C ALA A 8 32.12 -19.24 -33.74
N LYS A 9 31.35 -18.23 -34.14
CA LYS A 9 31.88 -16.89 -34.39
C LYS A 9 32.44 -16.21 -33.12
N VAL A 10 31.76 -16.37 -31.99
CA VAL A 10 32.25 -15.81 -30.71
C VAL A 10 33.46 -16.59 -30.21
N LYS A 11 33.50 -17.90 -30.42
CA LYS A 11 34.66 -18.74 -30.11
C LYS A 11 35.93 -18.25 -30.81
N ASP A 12 35.85 -17.90 -32.10
CA ASP A 12 36.99 -17.35 -32.85
C ASP A 12 37.51 -16.04 -32.22
N ILE A 13 36.61 -15.15 -31.77
CA ILE A 13 36.96 -13.91 -31.07
C ILE A 13 37.67 -14.23 -29.73
N LEU A 14 37.09 -15.14 -28.95
CA LEU A 14 37.62 -15.50 -27.64
C LEU A 14 38.97 -16.23 -27.74
N ILE A 15 39.28 -16.94 -28.83
CA ILE A 15 40.59 -17.58 -29.04
C ILE A 15 41.71 -16.53 -29.15
N GLU A 16 41.42 -15.37 -29.73
CA GLU A 16 42.40 -14.28 -29.89
C GLU A 16 42.61 -13.48 -28.59
N GLU A 17 41.75 -13.66 -27.60
CA GLU A 17 41.77 -12.91 -26.34
C GLU A 17 42.75 -13.47 -25.30
N SER A 18 43.64 -12.63 -24.78
CA SER A 18 44.47 -12.93 -23.61
C SER A 18 43.62 -13.25 -22.36
N ASN A 19 44.15 -14.02 -21.41
CA ASN A 19 43.46 -14.26 -20.12
C ASN A 19 43.20 -12.99 -19.33
N VAL A 20 44.02 -11.96 -19.54
CA VAL A 20 43.91 -10.65 -18.91
C VAL A 20 43.57 -9.62 -20.00
N GLN A 21 42.33 -9.11 -19.97
CA GLN A 21 41.82 -8.13 -20.93
C GLN A 21 41.98 -6.68 -20.44
N PRO A 22 42.65 -5.79 -21.19
CA PRO A 22 42.64 -4.36 -20.88
C PRO A 22 41.31 -3.73 -21.29
N VAL A 23 40.69 -2.96 -20.39
CA VAL A 23 39.43 -2.25 -20.63
C VAL A 23 39.58 -0.79 -20.23
N ASN A 24 39.13 0.14 -21.06
CA ASN A 24 39.22 1.58 -20.77
C ASN A 24 37.89 2.11 -20.22
N SER A 25 37.94 3.15 -19.38
CA SER A 25 36.72 3.89 -18.99
C SER A 25 36.16 4.72 -20.16
N PRO A 26 34.83 4.99 -20.21
CA PRO A 26 33.83 4.57 -19.25
C PRO A 26 33.50 3.08 -19.35
N VAL A 27 33.41 2.41 -18.19
CA VAL A 27 33.12 0.97 -18.10
C VAL A 27 32.12 0.68 -17.00
N THR A 28 31.20 -0.23 -17.29
CA THR A 28 30.26 -0.81 -16.33
C THR A 28 30.67 -2.24 -16.02
N VAL A 29 30.86 -2.55 -14.74
CA VAL A 29 31.13 -3.90 -14.25
C VAL A 29 29.83 -4.51 -13.73
N CYS A 30 29.53 -5.71 -14.21
CA CYS A 30 28.33 -6.47 -13.90
C CYS A 30 28.71 -7.76 -13.15
N GLY A 31 28.16 -7.93 -11.93
CA GLY A 31 28.30 -9.15 -11.14
C GLY A 31 27.48 -10.33 -11.66
N ASP A 32 27.29 -11.34 -10.81
CA ASP A 32 26.60 -12.60 -11.12
C ASP A 32 25.18 -12.35 -11.66
N ILE A 33 24.83 -13.01 -12.77
CA ILE A 33 23.52 -12.85 -13.44
C ILE A 33 22.62 -14.06 -13.24
N HIS A 34 23.17 -15.28 -13.18
CA HIS A 34 22.43 -16.52 -12.90
C HIS A 34 21.11 -16.65 -13.68
N GLY A 35 21.14 -16.46 -15.00
CA GLY A 35 19.95 -16.59 -15.85
C GLY A 35 18.80 -15.61 -15.55
N GLN A 36 19.07 -14.51 -14.82
CA GLN A 36 18.12 -13.43 -14.53
C GLN A 36 18.06 -12.44 -15.70
N PHE A 37 17.32 -12.83 -16.76
CA PHE A 37 17.22 -12.05 -18.00
C PHE A 37 16.78 -10.60 -17.82
N HIS A 38 15.81 -10.34 -16.94
CA HIS A 38 15.30 -8.99 -16.72
C HIS A 38 16.33 -8.10 -16.00
N ASP A 39 17.17 -8.69 -15.15
CA ASP A 39 18.26 -7.98 -14.49
C ASP A 39 19.32 -7.60 -15.51
N LEU A 40 19.66 -8.50 -16.45
CA LEU A 40 20.51 -8.17 -17.59
C LEU A 40 19.95 -7.00 -18.43
N MET A 41 18.65 -6.99 -18.71
CA MET A 41 18.02 -5.87 -19.44
C MET A 41 18.09 -4.57 -18.64
N LYS A 42 17.92 -4.64 -17.31
CA LYS A 42 18.05 -3.49 -16.43
C LYS A 42 19.48 -2.97 -16.39
N LEU A 43 20.49 -3.85 -16.38
CA LEU A 43 21.91 -3.49 -16.44
C LEU A 43 22.24 -2.67 -17.70
N PHE A 44 21.61 -2.98 -18.84
CA PHE A 44 21.76 -2.17 -20.05
C PHE A 44 21.02 -0.83 -20.00
N GLN A 45 19.91 -0.72 -19.26
CA GLN A 45 19.24 0.56 -19.05
C GLN A 45 20.04 1.50 -18.13
N THR A 46 20.80 0.94 -17.18
CA THR A 46 21.51 1.72 -16.16
C THR A 46 22.99 1.96 -16.48
N GLY A 47 23.68 1.01 -17.13
CA GLY A 47 25.12 1.09 -17.43
C GLY A 47 25.48 1.95 -18.66
N GLY A 48 24.48 2.47 -19.39
CA GLY A 48 24.69 3.24 -20.62
C GLY A 48 24.63 2.37 -21.88
N HIS A 49 24.68 3.02 -23.05
CA HIS A 49 24.55 2.30 -24.33
C HIS A 49 25.92 1.83 -24.85
N VAL A 50 25.93 0.68 -25.51
CA VAL A 50 27.09 0.15 -26.24
C VAL A 50 27.00 0.65 -27.69
N PRO A 51 28.05 1.25 -28.28
CA PRO A 51 29.45 1.17 -27.86
C PRO A 51 29.99 2.36 -27.03
N GLU A 52 29.14 3.28 -26.55
CA GLU A 52 29.58 4.44 -25.77
C GLU A 52 30.15 4.06 -24.40
N THR A 53 29.66 2.98 -23.79
CA THR A 53 30.17 2.41 -22.54
C THR A 53 30.70 0.99 -22.76
N ASN A 54 31.86 0.68 -22.14
CA ASN A 54 32.39 -0.68 -22.09
C ASN A 54 31.71 -1.50 -20.99
N TYR A 55 31.64 -2.82 -21.14
CA TYR A 55 31.05 -3.72 -20.16
C TYR A 55 32.01 -4.85 -19.80
N ILE A 56 32.10 -5.14 -18.50
CA ILE A 56 32.77 -6.34 -17.98
C ILE A 56 31.73 -7.17 -17.24
N PHE A 57 31.46 -8.38 -17.73
CA PHE A 57 30.59 -9.35 -17.05
C PHE A 57 31.46 -10.36 -16.31
N MET A 58 31.27 -10.47 -15.00
CA MET A 58 32.19 -11.12 -14.07
C MET A 58 32.07 -12.65 -14.00
N GLY A 59 31.29 -13.28 -14.87
CA GLY A 59 30.97 -14.71 -14.82
C GLY A 59 29.60 -14.98 -14.22
N ASP A 60 29.28 -16.26 -14.01
CA ASP A 60 28.01 -16.74 -13.47
C ASP A 60 26.80 -16.21 -14.26
N PHE A 61 26.82 -16.43 -15.58
CA PHE A 61 25.77 -16.04 -16.52
C PHE A 61 24.58 -16.98 -16.47
N VAL A 62 24.85 -18.25 -16.18
CA VAL A 62 23.90 -19.36 -16.26
C VAL A 62 23.59 -19.94 -14.88
N ASP A 63 22.61 -20.85 -14.84
CA ASP A 63 22.10 -21.54 -13.63
C ASP A 63 21.26 -20.66 -12.69
N ARG A 64 20.48 -21.31 -11.80
CA ARG A 64 19.60 -20.74 -10.75
C ARG A 64 18.41 -19.88 -11.24
N GLY A 65 18.52 -19.20 -12.38
CA GLY A 65 17.42 -18.49 -13.05
C GLY A 65 16.75 -19.28 -14.16
N TYR A 66 15.59 -18.79 -14.63
CA TYR A 66 14.76 -19.49 -15.62
C TYR A 66 15.14 -19.24 -17.09
N ASN A 67 16.03 -18.28 -17.34
CA ASN A 67 16.34 -17.74 -18.67
C ASN A 67 17.84 -17.68 -18.98
N SER A 68 18.60 -18.70 -18.56
CA SER A 68 20.05 -18.77 -18.76
C SER A 68 20.43 -18.77 -20.25
N LEU A 69 19.64 -19.45 -21.09
CA LEU A 69 19.88 -19.46 -22.53
C LEU A 69 19.73 -18.07 -23.15
N GLU A 70 18.70 -17.32 -22.76
CA GLU A 70 18.44 -15.97 -23.27
C GLU A 70 19.52 -14.99 -22.80
N VAL A 71 19.91 -15.06 -21.52
CA VAL A 71 21.02 -14.27 -20.96
C VAL A 71 22.30 -14.52 -21.73
N PHE A 72 22.74 -15.77 -21.79
CA PHE A 72 24.02 -16.11 -22.40
C PHE A 72 24.02 -15.82 -23.91
N THR A 73 22.90 -16.07 -24.59
CA THR A 73 22.76 -15.75 -26.03
C THR A 73 22.89 -14.25 -26.30
N ILE A 74 22.27 -13.38 -25.49
CA ILE A 74 22.42 -11.93 -25.66
C ILE A 74 23.87 -11.49 -25.44
N LEU A 75 24.53 -12.01 -24.39
CA LEU A 75 25.94 -11.68 -24.12
C LEU A 75 26.84 -12.09 -25.29
N LEU A 76 26.63 -13.28 -25.86
CA LEU A 76 27.36 -13.74 -27.05
C LEU A 76 27.08 -12.87 -28.28
N LEU A 77 25.83 -12.47 -28.51
CA LEU A 77 25.47 -11.60 -29.63
C LEU A 77 26.10 -10.21 -29.49
N LEU A 78 26.13 -9.67 -28.28
CA LEU A 78 26.80 -8.40 -27.99
C LEU A 78 28.32 -8.51 -28.15
N LYS A 79 28.93 -9.60 -27.69
CA LYS A 79 30.35 -9.89 -27.92
C LYS A 79 30.69 -10.00 -29.41
N ALA A 80 29.84 -10.67 -30.19
CA ALA A 80 30.03 -10.80 -31.64
C ALA A 80 29.88 -9.46 -32.37
N ARG A 81 29.06 -8.54 -31.85
CA ARG A 81 28.78 -7.24 -32.45
C ARG A 81 29.78 -6.17 -32.04
N TYR A 82 30.20 -6.17 -30.77
CA TYR A 82 31.07 -5.17 -30.15
C TYR A 82 32.23 -5.85 -29.39
N PRO A 83 33.12 -6.58 -30.09
CA PRO A 83 34.14 -7.42 -29.45
C PRO A 83 35.11 -6.63 -28.55
N ALA A 84 35.36 -5.37 -28.86
CA ALA A 84 36.23 -4.49 -28.07
C ALA A 84 35.55 -3.88 -26.84
N ASN A 85 34.22 -3.83 -26.79
CA ASN A 85 33.47 -3.15 -25.72
C ASN A 85 32.84 -4.13 -24.72
N ILE A 86 32.68 -5.41 -25.08
CA ILE A 86 32.06 -6.43 -24.22
C ILE A 86 33.14 -7.41 -23.78
N THR A 87 33.44 -7.45 -22.49
CA THR A 87 34.38 -8.40 -21.88
C THR A 87 33.60 -9.42 -21.05
N LEU A 88 33.78 -10.70 -21.36
CA LEU A 88 33.12 -11.81 -20.66
C LEU A 88 34.17 -12.61 -19.89
N LEU A 89 34.12 -12.54 -18.56
CA LEU A 89 34.95 -13.35 -17.68
C LEU A 89 34.29 -14.72 -17.43
N ARG A 90 35.10 -15.74 -17.19
CA ARG A 90 34.63 -17.06 -16.77
C ARG A 90 34.31 -17.02 -15.28
N GLY A 91 33.13 -17.50 -14.90
CA GLY A 91 32.76 -17.78 -13.52
C GLY A 91 32.82 -19.28 -13.20
N ASN A 92 32.56 -19.63 -11.94
CA ASN A 92 32.58 -21.03 -11.54
C ASN A 92 31.36 -21.80 -12.09
N HIS A 93 30.24 -21.11 -12.39
CA HIS A 93 29.07 -21.70 -13.05
C HIS A 93 29.23 -21.92 -14.57
N GLU A 94 30.24 -21.33 -15.22
CA GLU A 94 30.64 -21.67 -16.59
C GLU A 94 31.47 -22.98 -16.63
N SER A 95 30.89 -24.04 -16.04
CA SER A 95 31.43 -25.39 -15.95
C SER A 95 30.40 -26.45 -16.35
N ARG A 96 30.86 -27.51 -17.02
CA ARG A 96 29.98 -28.65 -17.37
C ARG A 96 29.43 -29.36 -16.15
N GLN A 97 30.18 -29.38 -15.04
CA GLN A 97 29.77 -30.07 -13.81
C GLN A 97 28.65 -29.32 -13.10
N LEU A 98 28.79 -27.99 -12.92
CA LEU A 98 27.79 -27.19 -12.21
C LEU A 98 26.50 -27.07 -13.02
N THR A 99 26.60 -26.87 -14.33
CA THR A 99 25.41 -26.72 -15.19
C THR A 99 24.53 -27.96 -15.29
N GLN A 100 25.07 -29.15 -14.98
CA GLN A 100 24.29 -30.39 -14.86
C GLN A 100 23.54 -30.50 -13.53
N VAL A 101 24.00 -29.80 -12.48
CA VAL A 101 23.44 -29.86 -11.13
C VAL A 101 22.47 -28.70 -10.87
N TYR A 102 22.77 -27.51 -11.41
CA TYR A 102 22.07 -26.26 -11.08
C TYR A 102 21.08 -25.77 -12.15
N GLY A 103 20.69 -26.66 -13.07
CA GLY A 103 19.49 -26.51 -13.90
C GLY A 103 19.71 -26.03 -15.34
N PHE A 104 20.88 -25.53 -15.73
CA PHE A 104 21.10 -25.07 -17.11
C PHE A 104 21.02 -26.21 -18.15
N TYR A 105 21.51 -27.40 -17.81
CA TYR A 105 21.36 -28.58 -18.67
C TYR A 105 19.89 -28.91 -18.93
N ASP A 106 19.09 -28.93 -17.86
CA ASP A 106 17.64 -29.20 -17.93
C ASP A 106 16.90 -28.11 -18.69
N GLU A 107 17.30 -26.84 -18.53
CA GLU A 107 16.77 -25.72 -19.29
C GLU A 107 16.98 -25.92 -20.80
N CYS A 108 18.20 -26.27 -21.20
CA CYS A 108 18.53 -26.54 -22.60
C CYS A 108 17.73 -27.72 -23.16
N GLN A 109 17.63 -28.81 -22.40
CA GLN A 109 16.89 -30.00 -22.81
C GLN A 109 15.39 -29.71 -22.92
N ARG A 110 14.82 -28.93 -22.00
CA ARG A 110 13.41 -28.52 -22.03
C ARG A 110 13.08 -27.63 -23.22
N LYS A 111 13.95 -26.66 -23.54
CA LYS A 111 13.70 -25.67 -24.61
C LYS A 111 13.96 -26.21 -26.01
N TYR A 112 15.00 -27.02 -26.21
CA TYR A 112 15.41 -27.52 -27.53
C TYR A 112 15.10 -29.01 -27.77
N GLY A 113 14.59 -29.72 -26.76
CA GLY A 113 14.28 -31.16 -26.84
C GLY A 113 15.51 -32.07 -26.94
N ASN A 114 16.72 -31.52 -26.82
CA ASN A 114 17.99 -32.25 -26.85
C ASN A 114 19.10 -31.43 -26.17
N ALA A 115 20.25 -32.07 -25.92
CA ALA A 115 21.38 -31.46 -25.21
C ALA A 115 22.36 -30.67 -26.11
N ASN A 116 22.05 -30.44 -27.40
CA ASN A 116 23.01 -29.79 -28.30
C ASN A 116 23.26 -28.33 -27.92
N ALA A 117 22.22 -27.57 -27.51
CA ALA A 117 22.38 -26.20 -27.04
C ALA A 117 23.34 -26.11 -25.84
N TRP A 118 23.18 -27.01 -24.86
CA TRP A 118 24.09 -27.11 -23.72
C TRP A 118 25.52 -27.47 -24.14
N ARG A 119 25.69 -28.40 -25.08
CA ARG A 119 27.03 -28.77 -25.63
C ARG A 119 27.70 -27.58 -26.31
N TYR A 120 26.97 -26.79 -27.07
CA TYR A 120 27.52 -25.62 -27.75
C TYR A 120 27.90 -24.51 -26.75
N CYS A 121 27.04 -24.24 -25.76
CA CYS A 121 27.35 -23.23 -24.74
C CYS A 121 28.56 -23.63 -23.90
N THR A 122 28.64 -24.89 -23.46
CA THR A 122 29.77 -25.39 -22.66
C THR A 122 31.08 -25.50 -23.43
N ASP A 123 31.03 -25.68 -24.76
CA ASP A 123 32.24 -25.61 -25.60
C ASP A 123 32.83 -24.18 -25.66
N VAL A 124 32.00 -23.14 -25.52
CA VAL A 124 32.48 -21.75 -25.48
C VAL A 124 33.03 -21.36 -24.11
N PHE A 125 32.54 -21.96 -23.03
CA PHE A 125 33.02 -21.66 -21.67
C PHE A 125 34.52 -21.82 -21.50
N ASP A 126 35.13 -22.80 -22.18
CA ASP A 126 36.58 -23.05 -22.12
C ASP A 126 37.43 -21.89 -22.69
N TYR A 127 36.82 -21.00 -23.46
CA TYR A 127 37.50 -19.88 -24.12
C TYR A 127 37.26 -18.54 -23.43
N LEU A 128 36.38 -18.47 -22.43
CA LEU A 128 36.10 -17.25 -21.67
C LEU A 128 37.34 -16.75 -20.92
N THR A 129 37.54 -15.43 -20.91
CA THR A 129 38.72 -14.80 -20.30
C THR A 129 38.70 -14.93 -18.77
N LEU A 130 39.85 -14.88 -18.11
CA LEU A 130 39.93 -15.13 -16.67
C LEU A 130 39.90 -13.83 -15.84
N SER A 131 40.37 -12.73 -16.41
CA SER A 131 40.40 -11.44 -15.73
C SER A 131 40.39 -10.26 -16.70
N ALA A 132 40.02 -9.09 -16.16
CA ALA A 132 40.12 -7.82 -16.85
C ALA A 132 40.88 -6.79 -16.00
N ILE A 133 41.47 -5.80 -16.65
CA ILE A 133 42.14 -4.67 -16.00
C ILE A 133 41.55 -3.37 -16.55
N ILE A 134 40.90 -2.60 -15.68
CA ILE A 134 40.33 -1.30 -16.01
C ILE A 134 41.40 -0.23 -15.85
N ASP A 135 41.65 0.54 -16.92
CA ASP A 135 42.59 1.68 -16.97
C ASP A 135 43.99 1.38 -16.39
N GLY A 136 44.41 0.11 -16.42
CA GLY A 136 45.68 -0.33 -15.85
C GLY A 136 45.74 -0.36 -14.32
N THR A 137 44.63 -0.13 -13.60
CA THR A 137 44.62 0.10 -12.14
C THR A 137 43.67 -0.81 -11.35
N VAL A 138 42.58 -1.30 -11.94
CA VAL A 138 41.61 -2.16 -11.24
C VAL A 138 41.59 -3.54 -11.86
N LEU A 139 41.94 -4.58 -11.09
CA LEU A 139 41.83 -5.97 -11.49
C LEU A 139 40.43 -6.51 -11.18
N CYS A 140 39.81 -7.10 -12.19
CA CYS A 140 38.53 -7.80 -12.11
C CYS A 140 38.74 -9.30 -12.28
N VAL A 141 38.34 -10.10 -11.29
CA VAL A 141 38.34 -11.58 -11.29
C VAL A 141 37.05 -12.08 -10.66
N HIS A 142 36.52 -13.24 -11.10
CA HIS A 142 35.23 -13.75 -10.66
C HIS A 142 35.19 -14.11 -9.16
N GLY A 143 35.97 -15.12 -8.75
CA GLY A 143 36.04 -15.58 -7.37
C GLY A 143 36.92 -14.66 -6.55
N GLY A 144 38.23 -14.75 -6.75
CA GLY A 144 39.17 -13.97 -5.94
C GLY A 144 40.63 -14.26 -6.22
N LEU A 145 41.48 -14.01 -5.23
CA LEU A 145 42.94 -14.16 -5.38
C LEU A 145 43.38 -15.62 -5.14
N SER A 146 44.57 -15.95 -5.65
CA SER A 146 45.25 -17.23 -5.41
C SER A 146 46.58 -17.00 -4.69
N PRO A 147 46.97 -17.84 -3.71
CA PRO A 147 48.30 -17.79 -3.11
C PRO A 147 49.42 -18.11 -4.12
N ASP A 148 49.10 -18.78 -5.22
CA ASP A 148 50.03 -19.16 -6.27
C ASP A 148 50.25 -18.05 -7.31
N ILE A 149 49.40 -17.02 -7.33
CA ILE A 149 49.46 -15.88 -8.26
C ILE A 149 49.98 -14.65 -7.52
N ARG A 150 51.18 -14.20 -7.87
CA ARG A 150 51.81 -12.98 -7.33
C ARG A 150 51.93 -11.85 -8.35
N THR A 151 51.70 -12.15 -9.63
CA THR A 151 51.82 -11.17 -10.73
C THR A 151 50.73 -11.40 -11.77
N ILE A 152 50.33 -10.33 -12.47
CA ILE A 152 49.37 -10.39 -13.58
C ILE A 152 49.85 -11.36 -14.67
N ASP A 153 51.17 -11.40 -14.94
CA ASP A 153 51.75 -12.25 -15.97
C ASP A 153 51.55 -13.74 -15.69
N GLN A 154 51.42 -14.14 -14.42
CA GLN A 154 51.06 -15.51 -14.08
C GLN A 154 49.63 -15.85 -14.49
N ILE A 155 48.68 -14.90 -14.47
CA ILE A 155 47.32 -15.10 -14.98
C ILE A 155 47.35 -15.26 -16.51
N ARG A 156 48.20 -14.49 -17.20
CA ARG A 156 48.33 -14.52 -18.68
C ARG A 156 48.74 -15.89 -19.23
N VAL A 157 49.46 -16.69 -18.44
CA VAL A 157 50.00 -18.00 -18.87
C VAL A 157 49.15 -19.20 -18.41
N ILE A 158 48.04 -18.99 -17.70
CA ILE A 158 47.13 -20.07 -17.30
C ILE A 158 46.51 -20.72 -18.54
N GLU A 159 46.56 -22.05 -18.64
CA GLU A 159 45.88 -22.78 -19.70
C GLU A 159 44.38 -22.85 -19.43
N ARG A 160 43.61 -21.91 -19.99
CA ARG A 160 42.17 -21.77 -19.73
C ARG A 160 41.27 -22.69 -20.55
N ASN A 161 41.77 -23.24 -21.67
CA ASN A 161 41.02 -24.09 -22.62
C ASN A 161 40.85 -25.52 -22.08
N CYS A 162 40.25 -25.62 -20.91
CA CYS A 162 39.96 -26.85 -20.22
C CYS A 162 38.77 -26.63 -19.27
N GLU A 163 38.23 -27.72 -18.75
CA GLU A 163 37.29 -27.66 -17.63
C GLU A 163 37.99 -27.10 -16.38
N ILE A 164 37.24 -26.39 -15.52
CA ILE A 164 37.81 -25.78 -14.31
C ILE A 164 38.45 -26.90 -13.45
N PRO A 165 39.77 -26.83 -13.16
CA PRO A 165 40.45 -27.82 -12.32
C PRO A 165 39.92 -27.82 -10.88
N HIS A 166 40.13 -28.93 -10.16
CA HIS A 166 39.75 -29.03 -8.75
C HIS A 166 40.73 -28.34 -7.78
N GLU A 167 41.92 -27.97 -8.24
CA GLU A 167 42.95 -27.30 -7.44
C GLU A 167 43.87 -26.40 -8.30
N GLY A 168 44.61 -25.51 -7.64
CA GLY A 168 45.61 -24.63 -8.25
C GLY A 168 45.08 -23.27 -8.70
N SER A 169 45.98 -22.44 -9.22
CA SER A 169 45.73 -21.03 -9.55
C SER A 169 44.46 -20.74 -10.38
N PHE A 170 44.10 -21.60 -11.34
CA PHE A 170 42.86 -21.42 -12.12
C PHE A 170 41.61 -21.70 -11.27
N CYS A 171 41.61 -22.78 -10.48
CA CYS A 171 40.53 -23.08 -9.54
C CYS A 171 40.34 -21.93 -8.54
N ASP A 172 41.43 -21.41 -7.99
CA ASP A 172 41.39 -20.34 -6.99
C ASP A 172 40.78 -19.05 -7.54
N LEU A 173 41.11 -18.65 -8.77
CA LEU A 173 40.51 -17.47 -9.41
C LEU A 173 38.99 -17.57 -9.55
N MET A 174 38.44 -18.79 -9.60
CA MET A 174 37.00 -19.05 -9.74
C MET A 174 36.30 -19.25 -8.38
N TRP A 175 37.00 -19.75 -7.36
CA TRP A 175 36.38 -20.25 -6.12
C TRP A 175 36.84 -19.57 -4.83
N SER A 176 37.88 -18.73 -4.86
CA SER A 176 38.32 -18.00 -3.68
C SER A 176 37.31 -16.92 -3.29
N ASP A 177 37.13 -16.69 -2.00
CA ASP A 177 36.24 -15.66 -1.45
C ASP A 177 37.05 -14.72 -0.53
N PRO A 178 36.80 -13.39 -0.52
CA PRO A 178 37.33 -12.58 0.57
C PRO A 178 36.65 -12.98 1.89
N GLU A 179 37.23 -12.73 3.05
CA GLU A 179 36.59 -12.95 4.37
C GLU A 179 37.22 -12.01 5.40
N ASP A 180 36.58 -11.81 6.56
CA ASP A 180 37.14 -11.01 7.67
C ASP A 180 38.25 -11.77 8.43
N ILE A 181 39.35 -12.01 7.71
CA ILE A 181 40.60 -12.62 8.21
C ILE A 181 41.78 -11.75 7.81
N GLU A 182 42.93 -11.86 8.48
CA GLU A 182 44.11 -11.09 8.06
C GLU A 182 44.80 -11.71 6.83
N THR A 183 44.96 -13.03 6.82
CA THR A 183 45.80 -13.76 5.85
C THR A 183 44.97 -14.75 5.01
N TRP A 184 45.56 -15.85 4.53
CA TRP A 184 44.86 -16.90 3.79
C TRP A 184 44.23 -17.92 4.76
N ALA A 185 43.03 -18.43 4.44
CA ALA A 185 42.44 -19.59 5.09
C ALA A 185 41.82 -20.55 4.06
N VAL A 186 41.64 -21.82 4.43
CA VAL A 186 41.07 -22.84 3.53
C VAL A 186 39.58 -22.57 3.37
N SER A 187 39.10 -22.58 2.12
CA SER A 187 37.67 -22.39 1.83
C SER A 187 36.83 -23.58 2.35
N PRO A 188 35.72 -23.33 3.06
CA PRO A 188 34.82 -24.39 3.50
C PRO A 188 34.08 -25.07 2.33
N ARG A 189 34.14 -24.49 1.12
CA ARG A 189 33.56 -25.05 -0.10
C ARG A 189 34.36 -26.22 -0.67
N GLY A 190 35.55 -26.49 -0.14
CA GLY A 190 36.44 -27.55 -0.62
C GLY A 190 37.20 -27.21 -1.91
N ALA A 191 37.08 -25.98 -2.41
CA ALA A 191 37.80 -25.41 -3.55
C ALA A 191 38.07 -23.92 -3.29
N GLY A 192 39.24 -23.43 -3.72
CA GLY A 192 39.68 -22.05 -3.52
C GLY A 192 40.08 -21.71 -2.07
N TRP A 193 40.31 -20.42 -1.82
CA TRP A 193 40.79 -19.89 -0.55
C TRP A 193 39.92 -18.76 -0.02
N LEU A 194 39.87 -18.63 1.30
CA LEU A 194 39.48 -17.38 1.94
C LEU A 194 40.70 -16.47 2.04
N PHE A 195 40.53 -15.17 1.80
CA PHE A 195 41.61 -14.20 1.96
C PHE A 195 41.09 -12.89 2.53
N GLY A 196 41.92 -12.15 3.28
CA GLY A 196 41.54 -10.83 3.73
C GLY A 196 42.61 -9.76 3.58
N SER A 197 42.51 -8.70 4.37
CA SER A 197 43.08 -7.38 4.06
C SER A 197 44.61 -7.36 3.90
N ARG A 198 45.34 -8.27 4.55
CA ARG A 198 46.81 -8.34 4.40
C ARG A 198 47.21 -9.03 3.10
N VAL A 199 46.46 -10.05 2.68
CA VAL A 199 46.70 -10.74 1.40
C VAL A 199 46.61 -9.74 0.24
N THR A 200 45.62 -8.86 0.28
CA THR A 200 45.38 -7.95 -0.82
C THR A 200 46.40 -6.80 -0.91
N SER A 201 47.10 -6.51 0.19
CA SER A 201 48.22 -5.57 0.21
C SER A 201 49.58 -6.24 -0.07
N GLU A 202 49.74 -7.54 0.24
CA GLU A 202 51.00 -8.28 0.07
C GLU A 202 51.17 -8.89 -1.32
N VAL A 203 50.09 -9.42 -1.92
CA VAL A 203 50.20 -10.18 -3.16
C VAL A 203 50.66 -9.27 -4.33
N TRP A 204 50.42 -7.95 -4.26
CA TRP A 204 50.72 -6.98 -5.33
C TRP A 204 51.25 -5.67 -4.70
N SER A 205 52.57 -5.58 -4.46
CA SER A 205 53.23 -4.43 -3.79
C SER A 205 53.36 -3.15 -4.66
N ALA A 206 52.44 -2.95 -5.61
CA ALA A 206 52.25 -1.73 -6.40
C ALA A 206 50.73 -1.46 -6.56
N PRO A 207 50.25 -0.22 -6.75
CA PRO A 207 48.86 0.16 -6.54
C PRO A 207 47.96 -0.43 -7.62
N ASN A 208 47.41 -1.61 -7.36
CA ASN A 208 46.41 -2.28 -8.18
C ASN A 208 45.26 -2.69 -7.25
N TYR A 209 44.08 -2.13 -7.47
CA TYR A 209 42.88 -2.39 -6.68
C TYR A 209 42.20 -3.66 -7.20
N CYS A 210 41.82 -4.60 -6.31
CA CYS A 210 41.12 -5.83 -6.67
C CYS A 210 39.62 -5.68 -6.39
N TYR A 211 38.75 -5.99 -7.37
CA TYR A 211 37.30 -5.81 -7.27
C TYR A 211 36.53 -7.14 -7.46
N ARG A 212 35.52 -7.37 -6.61
CA ARG A 212 34.59 -8.50 -6.68
C ARG A 212 33.17 -8.05 -6.30
N CYS A 213 32.16 -8.54 -7.00
CA CYS A 213 30.76 -8.54 -6.57
C CYS A 213 30.34 -9.98 -6.20
N GLY A 214 29.79 -10.19 -5.00
CA GLY A 214 29.23 -11.49 -4.60
C GLY A 214 27.73 -11.59 -4.89
N ASN A 215 27.23 -12.83 -5.08
CA ASN A 215 25.87 -13.41 -5.17
C ASN A 215 24.60 -12.54 -5.42
N VAL A 216 24.72 -11.28 -5.85
CA VAL A 216 23.61 -10.36 -6.14
C VAL A 216 23.96 -9.57 -7.39
N ALA A 217 23.04 -9.49 -8.35
CA ALA A 217 23.17 -8.67 -9.55
C ALA A 217 23.49 -7.23 -9.15
N SER A 218 24.71 -6.80 -9.43
CA SER A 218 25.28 -5.53 -8.95
C SER A 218 25.98 -4.82 -10.10
N ILE A 219 25.86 -3.49 -10.12
CA ILE A 219 26.37 -2.63 -11.17
C ILE A 219 27.28 -1.56 -10.59
N LEU A 220 28.47 -1.41 -11.17
CA LEU A 220 29.40 -0.33 -10.83
C LEU A 220 29.89 0.35 -12.11
N SER A 221 29.80 1.68 -12.15
CA SER A 221 30.22 2.48 -13.31
C SER A 221 31.46 3.31 -13.00
N PHE A 222 32.47 3.19 -13.86
CA PHE A 222 33.70 3.97 -13.84
C PHE A 222 33.66 5.03 -14.95
N ASN A 223 34.10 6.25 -14.64
CA ASN A 223 34.25 7.37 -15.59
C ASN A 223 35.67 7.96 -15.48
N GLU A 224 36.05 8.86 -16.41
CA GLU A 224 37.38 9.50 -16.46
C GLU A 224 37.81 10.20 -15.15
N ASN A 225 36.87 10.48 -14.24
CA ASN A 225 37.11 11.15 -12.95
C ASN A 225 37.08 10.21 -11.73
N MET A 226 36.95 8.89 -11.92
CA MET A 226 36.82 7.86 -10.89
C MET A 226 35.77 8.20 -9.80
N VAL A 227 34.59 7.56 -9.94
CA VAL A 227 33.50 7.34 -8.96
C VAL A 227 32.23 8.21 -9.16
N HIS A 228 31.21 7.60 -9.79
CA HIS A 228 29.82 7.76 -9.37
C HIS A 228 29.16 6.37 -9.28
N GLY A 229 29.09 5.85 -8.06
CA GLY A 229 28.35 4.64 -7.67
C GLY A 229 28.25 4.61 -6.15
N HIS A 230 27.14 4.09 -5.61
CA HIS A 230 26.95 3.93 -4.16
C HIS A 230 27.99 2.95 -3.60
N ALA A 231 29.08 3.48 -3.04
CA ALA A 231 30.05 2.76 -2.24
C ALA A 231 30.36 3.60 -0.99
N ILE A 232 30.17 3.03 0.19
CA ILE A 232 30.53 3.67 1.46
C ILE A 232 32.05 3.65 1.59
N ALA A 233 32.70 4.80 1.48
CA ALA A 233 34.15 4.94 1.59
C ALA A 233 34.59 5.11 3.06
N PHE A 234 35.60 4.33 3.49
CA PHE A 234 36.41 4.63 4.68
C PHE A 234 37.88 4.88 4.27
N ALA A 235 38.57 5.69 5.06
CA ALA A 235 39.75 6.49 4.71
C ALA A 235 40.96 5.76 4.10
N ASN A 236 41.62 6.44 3.14
CA ASN A 236 43.03 6.35 2.71
C ASN A 236 43.64 4.96 2.45
N ALA A 237 42.93 4.13 1.68
CA ALA A 237 43.43 3.22 0.64
C ALA A 237 42.20 2.42 0.18
N LEU A 238 41.87 2.41 -1.11
CA LEU A 238 40.63 1.78 -1.59
C LEU A 238 40.67 0.25 -1.33
N PHE A 239 39.86 -0.22 -0.39
CA PHE A 239 39.53 -1.63 -0.17
C PHE A 239 38.05 -1.71 0.25
N LEU A 240 37.20 -2.41 -0.50
CA LEU A 240 35.78 -2.57 -0.20
C LEU A 240 35.42 -4.07 -0.21
N CYS A 241 34.99 -4.59 0.94
CA CYS A 241 34.41 -5.92 1.12
C CYS A 241 33.11 -5.79 1.92
N CYS A 242 32.04 -6.50 1.53
CA CYS A 242 30.81 -6.61 2.29
C CYS A 242 30.55 -8.08 2.64
N PHE A 243 30.42 -8.39 3.93
CA PHE A 243 29.87 -9.65 4.46
C PHE A 243 28.73 -9.37 5.42
N VAL A 244 27.75 -10.28 5.46
CA VAL A 244 26.72 -10.39 6.50
C VAL A 244 26.73 -11.83 7.03
N ALA A 245 27.06 -12.04 8.31
CA ALA A 245 26.55 -13.15 9.10
C ALA A 245 26.69 -12.94 10.62
N HIS A 246 25.67 -13.41 11.34
CA HIS A 246 25.29 -13.27 12.75
C HIS A 246 26.31 -13.54 13.89
N LYS A 247 26.15 -12.74 14.96
CA LYS A 247 26.27 -13.00 16.43
C LYS A 247 27.65 -13.21 17.10
N GLN A 248 27.98 -12.26 17.99
CA GLN A 248 28.00 -12.36 19.48
C GLN A 248 29.20 -11.58 20.07
N TRP A 249 28.93 -10.51 20.85
CA TRP A 249 29.94 -9.73 21.58
C TRP A 249 29.75 -9.90 23.09
N ASP A 250 30.85 -10.17 23.80
CA ASP A 250 31.37 -9.42 24.97
C ASP A 250 32.53 -10.19 25.66
N PRO A 251 33.39 -9.58 26.50
CA PRO A 251 33.82 -8.18 26.59
C PRO A 251 35.36 -8.02 26.78
N VAL A 252 35.88 -6.79 26.73
CA VAL A 252 36.89 -6.16 27.62
C VAL A 252 37.76 -5.13 26.88
N SER A 253 37.43 -3.86 27.17
CA SER A 253 38.24 -2.65 27.23
C SER A 253 39.48 -2.49 26.33
N LEU A 254 39.36 -1.58 25.36
CA LEU A 254 40.36 -0.52 25.15
C LEU A 254 39.68 0.68 24.48
N SER A 255 39.81 1.82 25.15
CA SER A 255 39.22 3.10 24.79
C SER A 255 39.70 3.59 23.42
N PHE A 256 38.78 3.76 22.47
CA PHE A 256 38.92 4.68 21.36
C PHE A 256 37.63 5.48 21.19
N THR A 257 37.77 6.79 21.15
CA THR A 257 36.73 7.78 20.97
C THR A 257 36.13 7.60 19.57
N ILE A 258 34.88 7.14 19.51
CA ILE A 258 34.11 7.04 18.26
C ILE A 258 33.85 8.47 17.78
N ALA A 259 34.43 8.87 16.65
CA ALA A 259 33.87 9.96 15.87
C ALA A 259 32.58 9.41 15.23
N ALA A 260 31.45 9.67 15.88
CA ALA A 260 30.14 9.38 15.35
C ALA A 260 30.02 10.01 13.95
N THR A 261 29.56 9.24 12.96
CA THR A 261 28.82 9.84 11.84
C THR A 261 27.77 10.74 12.48
N PRO A 262 27.74 12.06 12.23
CA PRO A 262 26.81 12.93 12.93
C PRO A 262 25.40 12.41 12.62
N MET A 263 24.67 12.00 13.66
CA MET A 263 23.21 11.87 13.57
C MET A 263 22.72 13.18 12.94
N LYS A 264 22.08 13.10 11.78
CA LYS A 264 21.37 14.27 11.25
C LYS A 264 20.39 14.67 12.33
N LEU A 265 20.55 15.87 12.88
CA LEU A 265 19.60 16.39 13.86
C LEU A 265 18.22 16.49 13.18
N PRO A 266 17.13 16.13 13.88
CA PRO A 266 15.79 16.29 13.34
C PRO A 266 15.58 17.78 12.96
N PRO A 267 14.82 18.07 11.89
CA PRO A 267 14.51 19.44 11.53
C PRO A 267 13.77 20.14 12.67
N VAL A 268 14.20 21.37 12.98
CA VAL A 268 13.55 22.22 13.99
C VAL A 268 12.68 23.25 13.25
N ALA A 269 11.37 23.19 13.48
CA ALA A 269 10.44 24.20 12.97
C ALA A 269 10.64 25.53 13.73
N LYS A 270 10.54 26.66 13.03
CA LYS A 270 10.56 27.98 13.70
C LYS A 270 9.31 28.14 14.58
N LYS A 271 9.46 28.94 15.64
CA LYS A 271 8.36 29.35 16.51
C LYS A 271 7.93 30.76 16.15
N VAL A 272 6.68 30.93 15.76
CA VAL A 272 6.05 32.22 15.47
C VAL A 272 4.79 32.30 16.32
N GLU A 273 4.76 33.21 17.30
CA GLU A 273 3.61 33.35 18.17
C GLU A 273 2.36 33.74 17.37
N HIS A 274 1.33 32.90 17.45
CA HIS A 274 -0.02 33.20 17.00
C HIS A 274 -0.97 33.02 18.19
N VAL A 275 -1.57 34.12 18.63
CA VAL A 275 -2.46 34.14 19.80
C VAL A 275 -3.90 33.99 19.34
N MET A 276 -4.60 32.99 19.88
CA MET A 276 -6.02 32.75 19.69
C MET A 276 -6.71 32.90 21.04
N GLU A 277 -7.78 33.69 21.10
CA GLU A 277 -8.55 33.91 22.33
C GLU A 277 -10.03 33.63 22.06
N LEU A 278 -10.62 32.73 22.84
CA LEU A 278 -12.05 32.45 22.82
C LEU A 278 -12.51 32.02 24.23
N PHE A 279 -13.70 32.46 24.66
CA PHE A 279 -14.26 32.20 25.99
C PHE A 279 -13.33 32.55 27.18
N GLY A 280 -12.43 33.54 27.00
CA GLY A 280 -11.44 33.93 28.01
C GLY A 280 -10.28 32.93 28.17
N ASP A 281 -10.19 31.92 27.31
CA ASP A 281 -9.05 31.01 27.20
C ASP A 281 -8.09 31.52 26.11
N ILE A 282 -6.85 31.78 26.49
CA ILE A 282 -5.80 32.25 25.57
C ILE A 282 -4.92 31.06 25.20
N ARG A 283 -4.93 30.68 23.92
CA ARG A 283 -4.05 29.65 23.34
C ARG A 283 -2.98 30.32 22.47
N VAL A 284 -1.73 29.91 22.63
CA VAL A 284 -0.63 30.34 21.77
C VAL A 284 -0.17 29.16 20.93
N ASP A 285 -0.31 29.29 19.62
CA ASP A 285 0.16 28.31 18.65
C ASP A 285 1.41 28.82 17.94
N HIS A 286 2.56 28.27 18.31
CA HIS A 286 3.85 28.66 17.75
C HIS A 286 4.08 28.16 16.32
N HIS A 287 3.22 27.28 15.81
CA HIS A 287 3.39 26.58 14.54
C HIS A 287 2.24 26.82 13.56
N TYR A 288 1.35 27.79 13.86
CA TYR A 288 0.25 28.20 12.98
C TYR A 288 0.73 28.54 11.55
N TRP A 289 1.96 29.06 11.41
CA TRP A 289 2.57 29.42 10.13
C TRP A 289 2.82 28.23 9.17
N LEU A 290 2.75 26.98 9.64
CA LEU A 290 2.84 25.78 8.79
C LEU A 290 1.57 25.55 7.96
N ARG A 291 0.50 26.33 8.19
CA ARG A 291 -0.70 26.33 7.34
C ARG A 291 -0.50 27.30 6.18
N ASP A 292 -0.66 26.78 4.97
CA ASP A 292 -0.77 27.55 3.73
C ASP A 292 -1.81 26.91 2.82
N ASP A 293 -2.96 27.58 2.69
CA ASP A 293 -4.09 27.09 1.90
C ASP A 293 -3.78 27.09 0.38
N SER A 294 -2.75 27.81 -0.08
CA SER A 294 -2.31 27.74 -1.49
C SER A 294 -1.39 26.56 -1.79
N ARG A 295 -0.83 25.92 -0.74
CA ARG A 295 0.15 24.82 -0.81
C ARG A 295 1.39 25.18 -1.66
N SER A 296 1.73 26.46 -1.76
CA SER A 296 2.78 26.97 -2.65
C SER A 296 3.94 27.65 -1.91
N ASN A 297 3.83 27.83 -0.59
CA ASN A 297 4.82 28.53 0.20
C ASN A 297 6.16 27.77 0.25
N SER A 298 7.17 28.38 -0.36
CA SER A 298 8.53 27.84 -0.48
C SER A 298 9.20 27.51 0.87
N GLU A 299 8.89 28.24 1.95
CA GLU A 299 9.46 28.00 3.27
C GLU A 299 8.90 26.71 3.90
N ILE A 300 7.59 26.48 3.73
CA ILE A 300 6.92 25.25 4.19
C ILE A 300 7.44 24.06 3.38
N HIS A 301 7.51 24.17 2.05
CA HIS A 301 8.09 23.13 1.19
C HIS A 301 9.52 22.77 1.58
N SER A 302 10.34 23.77 1.90
CA SER A 302 11.72 23.56 2.39
C SER A 302 11.75 22.80 3.71
N HIS A 303 10.83 23.10 4.64
CA HIS A 303 10.69 22.37 5.90
C HIS A 303 10.26 20.92 5.67
N LEU A 304 9.22 20.67 4.87
CA LEU A 304 8.73 19.32 4.55
C LEU A 304 9.80 18.48 3.83
N LYS A 305 10.57 19.07 2.90
CA LYS A 305 11.70 18.37 2.24
C LYS A 305 12.79 17.97 3.23
N LYS A 306 13.06 18.78 4.27
CA LYS A 306 14.02 18.43 5.32
C LYS A 306 13.51 17.28 6.19
N GLU A 307 12.21 17.23 6.48
CA GLU A 307 11.58 16.11 7.19
C GLU A 307 11.68 14.81 6.39
N ASN A 308 11.34 14.84 5.10
CA ASN A 308 11.51 13.69 4.22
C ASN A 308 12.98 13.26 4.15
N ALA A 309 13.93 14.19 3.98
CA ALA A 309 15.35 13.86 3.93
C ALA A 309 15.92 13.30 5.26
N TYR A 310 15.28 13.61 6.40
CA TYR A 310 15.60 13.00 7.69
C TYR A 310 15.04 11.57 7.74
N THR A 311 13.78 11.37 7.35
CA THR A 311 13.13 10.06 7.28
C THR A 311 13.83 9.11 6.28
N ASP A 312 14.13 9.59 5.07
CA ASP A 312 14.81 8.84 4.00
C ASP A 312 16.25 8.45 4.38
N SER A 313 16.87 9.15 5.34
CA SER A 313 18.22 8.82 5.80
C SER A 313 18.31 7.51 6.58
N PHE A 314 17.17 6.89 6.90
CA PHE A 314 17.14 5.64 7.64
C PHE A 314 17.02 4.40 6.75
N MET A 315 16.42 4.40 5.54
CA MET A 315 16.21 3.16 4.74
C MET A 315 15.85 3.38 3.25
N SER A 316 16.09 2.36 2.39
CA SER A 316 15.57 2.26 1.00
C SER A 316 15.31 0.80 0.56
N VAL A 317 14.18 0.51 -0.13
CA VAL A 317 13.85 -0.81 -0.73
C VAL A 317 13.02 -0.64 -2.03
N HIS A 318 13.33 -1.41 -3.09
CA HIS A 318 12.56 -1.47 -4.35
C HIS A 318 12.49 -2.88 -4.94
N ASP A 319 11.30 -3.34 -5.35
CA ASP A 319 11.10 -4.46 -6.29
C ASP A 319 9.67 -4.49 -6.90
N VAL A 320 9.46 -5.16 -8.04
CA VAL A 320 8.22 -5.15 -8.87
C VAL A 320 7.95 -6.54 -9.50
N MET A 321 6.69 -6.95 -9.67
CA MET A 321 6.26 -8.26 -10.21
C MET A 321 5.36 -8.19 -11.49
N PRO A 322 5.41 -9.17 -12.41
CA PRO A 322 4.56 -9.26 -13.63
C PRO A 322 3.37 -10.27 -13.53
N THR A 323 2.40 -10.18 -14.47
CA THR A 323 1.20 -11.03 -14.62
C THR A 323 1.25 -11.98 -15.83
N GLY A 324 0.38 -13.01 -15.87
CA GLY A 324 0.49 -14.21 -16.73
C GLY A 324 -0.33 -14.22 -18.04
N PRO A 325 -0.20 -15.29 -18.89
CA PRO A 325 -0.40 -15.19 -20.34
C PRO A 325 -1.57 -15.99 -20.98
N ASN A 326 -2.57 -16.48 -20.22
CA ASN A 326 -3.50 -17.52 -20.74
C ASN A 326 -5.01 -17.20 -20.68
N ASP A 327 -5.41 -15.93 -20.59
CA ASP A 327 -6.82 -15.55 -20.59
C ASP A 327 -7.41 -15.43 -22.01
N PRO A 328 -8.74 -15.66 -22.20
CA PRO A 328 -9.40 -15.48 -23.50
C PRO A 328 -9.19 -14.05 -24.05
N PRO A 329 -9.40 -13.80 -25.36
CA PRO A 329 -9.20 -12.47 -25.93
C PRO A 329 -10.16 -11.46 -25.28
N GLU A 330 -9.62 -10.62 -24.41
CA GLU A 330 -10.31 -9.48 -23.80
C GLU A 330 -10.16 -8.22 -24.66
N TYR A 331 -11.20 -7.40 -24.67
CA TYR A 331 -11.18 -6.10 -25.31
C TYR A 331 -10.98 -5.02 -24.24
N VAL A 332 -9.81 -4.39 -24.23
CA VAL A 332 -9.48 -3.34 -23.25
C VAL A 332 -10.23 -2.06 -23.62
N ILE A 333 -11.17 -1.63 -22.78
CA ILE A 333 -11.95 -0.41 -23.00
C ILE A 333 -11.17 0.84 -22.55
N LEU A 334 -10.46 0.74 -21.43
CA LEU A 334 -9.63 1.80 -20.86
C LEU A 334 -8.41 1.18 -20.18
N ASP A 335 -7.22 1.70 -20.48
CA ASP A 335 -5.99 1.33 -19.79
C ASP A 335 -5.52 2.49 -18.92
N GLU A 336 -5.74 2.37 -17.61
CA GLU A 336 -5.33 3.37 -16.62
C GLU A 336 -3.81 3.59 -16.60
N ASN A 337 -3.01 2.56 -16.90
CA ASN A 337 -1.55 2.68 -16.90
C ASN A 337 -1.08 3.58 -18.05
N VAL A 338 -1.74 3.49 -19.21
CA VAL A 338 -1.45 4.36 -20.36
C VAL A 338 -1.89 5.80 -20.05
N LYS A 339 -3.05 5.97 -19.43
CA LYS A 339 -3.56 7.30 -19.07
C LYS A 339 -2.73 7.98 -17.98
N ALA A 340 -2.17 7.22 -17.04
CA ALA A 340 -1.30 7.73 -16.00
C ALA A 340 0.08 8.20 -16.50
N GLN A 341 0.47 7.90 -17.75
CA GLN A 341 1.79 8.27 -18.26
C GLN A 341 1.99 9.79 -18.28
N GLY A 342 3.06 10.25 -17.62
CA GLY A 342 3.39 11.67 -17.52
C GLY A 342 2.70 12.42 -16.38
N HIS A 343 1.88 11.73 -15.57
CA HIS A 343 1.27 12.27 -14.36
C HIS A 343 1.96 11.72 -13.10
N GLU A 344 2.17 12.57 -12.10
CA GLU A 344 2.72 12.15 -10.79
C GLU A 344 1.67 11.47 -9.90
N TYR A 345 0.39 11.79 -10.13
CA TYR A 345 -0.79 11.15 -9.54
C TYR A 345 -1.81 10.88 -10.64
N TYR A 346 -2.49 9.75 -10.59
CA TYR A 346 -3.61 9.44 -11.48
C TYR A 346 -4.58 8.50 -10.77
N SER A 347 -5.87 8.79 -10.89
CA SER A 347 -6.96 7.98 -10.34
C SER A 347 -8.18 8.08 -11.25
N ILE A 348 -8.87 6.96 -11.48
CA ILE A 348 -10.21 6.94 -12.03
C ILE A 348 -11.21 6.99 -10.88
N GLY A 349 -12.09 7.99 -10.85
CA GLY A 349 -13.13 8.11 -9.84
C GLY A 349 -14.35 7.24 -10.14
N VAL A 350 -14.79 7.23 -11.40
CA VAL A 350 -15.97 6.50 -11.86
C VAL A 350 -15.71 5.89 -13.23
N PHE A 351 -16.30 4.72 -13.47
CA PHE A 351 -16.40 4.08 -14.78
C PHE A 351 -17.82 3.52 -14.97
N LYS A 352 -18.63 4.13 -15.84
CA LYS A 352 -20.03 3.77 -16.05
C LYS A 352 -20.33 3.51 -17.52
N VAL A 353 -20.77 2.29 -17.82
CA VAL A 353 -21.22 1.89 -19.15
C VAL A 353 -22.65 2.40 -19.37
N SER A 354 -22.93 2.93 -20.55
CA SER A 354 -24.28 3.33 -20.96
C SER A 354 -25.23 2.13 -21.05
N PRO A 355 -26.56 2.31 -20.85
CA PRO A 355 -27.53 1.20 -20.89
C PRO A 355 -27.55 0.39 -22.20
N ASN A 356 -27.14 0.98 -23.33
CA ASN A 356 -27.04 0.28 -24.62
C ASN A 356 -25.65 -0.33 -24.89
N HIS A 357 -24.72 -0.21 -23.93
CA HIS A 357 -23.35 -0.73 -23.96
C HIS A 357 -22.45 -0.14 -25.06
N LYS A 358 -22.83 0.99 -25.67
CA LYS A 358 -22.04 1.62 -26.75
C LYS A 358 -21.08 2.68 -26.27
N LEU A 359 -21.44 3.37 -25.19
CA LEU A 359 -20.67 4.44 -24.61
C LEU A 359 -20.22 4.09 -23.19
N VAL A 360 -19.08 4.66 -22.79
CA VAL A 360 -18.58 4.64 -21.42
C VAL A 360 -18.31 6.08 -20.98
N ALA A 361 -18.81 6.44 -19.81
CA ALA A 361 -18.44 7.67 -19.12
C ALA A 361 -17.46 7.32 -18.00
N TYR A 362 -16.29 7.96 -17.96
CA TYR A 362 -15.31 7.77 -16.91
C TYR A 362 -14.80 9.12 -16.39
N SER A 363 -14.41 9.18 -15.12
CA SER A 363 -13.91 10.40 -14.48
C SER A 363 -12.45 10.23 -14.03
N GLU A 364 -11.57 11.20 -14.31
CA GLU A 364 -10.15 11.14 -13.94
C GLU A 364 -9.75 12.29 -13.00
N ASP A 365 -8.90 11.98 -12.02
CA ASP A 365 -8.19 12.92 -11.14
C ASP A 365 -6.68 12.72 -11.33
N THR A 366 -5.97 13.81 -11.63
CA THR A 366 -4.53 13.83 -11.90
C THR A 366 -3.70 14.51 -10.81
N LYS A 367 -4.34 14.96 -9.73
CA LYS A 367 -3.74 15.76 -8.64
C LYS A 367 -3.97 15.16 -7.26
N GLY A 368 -5.01 14.35 -7.08
CA GLY A 368 -5.40 13.77 -5.79
C GLY A 368 -6.23 14.73 -4.94
N ASP A 369 -6.82 15.76 -5.55
CA ASP A 369 -7.69 16.75 -4.90
C ASP A 369 -9.18 16.34 -4.91
N GLU A 370 -9.48 15.13 -5.42
CA GLU A 370 -10.84 14.56 -5.54
C GLU A 370 -11.77 15.41 -6.45
N ILE A 371 -11.20 16.27 -7.32
CA ILE A 371 -11.93 16.99 -8.37
C ILE A 371 -11.68 16.33 -9.72
N TYR A 372 -12.74 15.83 -10.35
CA TYR A 372 -12.63 14.99 -11.52
C TYR A 372 -12.99 15.72 -12.83
N THR A 373 -12.36 15.26 -13.91
CA THR A 373 -12.77 15.56 -15.28
C THR A 373 -13.45 14.33 -15.88
N VAL A 374 -14.70 14.47 -16.34
CA VAL A 374 -15.49 13.38 -16.92
C VAL A 374 -15.34 13.35 -18.44
N TYR A 375 -15.02 12.19 -18.97
CA TYR A 375 -14.93 11.90 -20.40
C TYR A 375 -15.99 10.88 -20.79
N VAL A 376 -16.52 11.01 -22.00
CA VAL A 376 -17.37 10.00 -22.62
C VAL A 376 -16.65 9.46 -23.84
N ILE A 377 -16.55 8.14 -23.96
CA ILE A 377 -15.92 7.46 -25.09
C ILE A 377 -16.86 6.43 -25.70
N ASP A 378 -16.74 6.21 -26.99
CA ASP A 378 -17.36 5.07 -27.67
C ASP A 378 -16.55 3.79 -27.36
N VAL A 379 -17.24 2.71 -26.99
CA VAL A 379 -16.60 1.47 -26.53
C VAL A 379 -15.80 0.81 -27.65
N GLU A 380 -16.32 0.76 -28.88
CA GLU A 380 -15.68 0.06 -30.00
C GLU A 380 -14.52 0.82 -30.61
N THR A 381 -14.61 2.15 -30.65
CA THR A 381 -13.61 3.00 -31.32
C THR A 381 -12.68 3.71 -30.34
N GLN A 382 -13.02 3.74 -29.05
CA GLN A 382 -12.37 4.53 -28.00
C GLN A 382 -12.34 6.04 -28.30
N ALA A 383 -13.12 6.50 -29.28
CA ALA A 383 -13.16 7.88 -29.68
C ALA A 383 -13.95 8.71 -28.66
N PRO A 384 -13.49 9.93 -28.31
CA PRO A 384 -14.21 10.80 -27.40
C PRO A 384 -15.53 11.29 -28.02
N VAL A 385 -16.57 11.35 -27.19
CA VAL A 385 -17.91 11.83 -27.54
C VAL A 385 -18.16 13.14 -26.80
N GLY A 386 -18.22 14.25 -27.55
CA GLY A 386 -18.43 15.58 -26.97
C GLY A 386 -17.17 16.16 -26.33
N LYS A 387 -17.36 17.19 -25.49
CA LYS A 387 -16.28 17.82 -24.70
C LYS A 387 -16.28 17.25 -23.29
N PRO A 388 -15.12 17.16 -22.61
CA PRO A 388 -15.05 16.72 -21.23
C PRO A 388 -15.81 17.67 -20.28
N LEU A 389 -16.42 17.13 -19.23
CA LEU A 389 -17.03 17.91 -18.15
C LEU A 389 -15.99 18.13 -17.06
N THR A 390 -15.77 19.38 -16.66
CA THR A 390 -14.76 19.72 -15.63
C THR A 390 -15.42 20.08 -14.30
N GLY A 391 -14.71 19.88 -13.19
CA GLY A 391 -15.16 20.27 -11.86
C GLY A 391 -16.23 19.33 -11.28
N ALA A 392 -16.24 18.08 -11.73
CA ALA A 392 -17.20 17.08 -11.28
C ALA A 392 -16.69 16.34 -10.03
N THR A 393 -17.62 15.76 -9.27
CA THR A 393 -17.31 14.79 -8.22
C THR A 393 -17.20 13.37 -8.81
N SER A 394 -16.96 12.37 -7.96
CA SER A 394 -17.13 10.96 -8.31
C SER A 394 -18.60 10.50 -8.34
N SER A 395 -19.58 11.42 -8.28
CA SER A 395 -21.01 11.10 -8.39
C SER A 395 -21.44 11.31 -9.84
N LEU A 396 -21.62 10.22 -10.60
CA LEU A 396 -21.96 10.24 -12.02
C LEU A 396 -22.85 9.04 -12.39
N GLU A 397 -23.99 9.29 -13.03
CA GLU A 397 -24.92 8.26 -13.51
C GLU A 397 -25.48 8.57 -14.90
N TRP A 398 -25.83 7.51 -15.65
CA TRP A 398 -26.54 7.63 -16.93
C TRP A 398 -28.03 7.86 -16.71
N ALA A 399 -28.61 8.80 -17.46
CA ALA A 399 -30.06 8.95 -17.59
C ALA A 399 -30.48 8.57 -19.02
N GLY A 400 -30.77 7.27 -19.20
CA GLY A 400 -30.96 6.70 -20.52
C GLY A 400 -29.64 6.65 -21.30
N ASN A 401 -29.68 6.92 -22.60
CA ASN A 401 -28.48 6.88 -23.46
C ASN A 401 -28.01 8.28 -23.93
N ASP A 402 -28.79 9.32 -23.65
CA ASP A 402 -28.59 10.67 -24.21
C ASP A 402 -28.15 11.69 -23.15
N PHE A 403 -28.24 11.34 -21.87
CA PHE A 403 -27.99 12.25 -20.75
C PHE A 403 -27.07 11.63 -19.69
N LEU A 404 -26.30 12.50 -19.05
CA LEU A 404 -25.54 12.21 -17.84
C LEU A 404 -26.05 13.08 -16.70
N VAL A 405 -26.10 12.52 -15.50
CA VAL A 405 -26.38 13.25 -14.26
C VAL A 405 -25.13 13.20 -13.40
N TYR A 406 -24.63 14.35 -12.97
CA TYR A 406 -23.34 14.44 -12.27
C TYR A 406 -23.33 15.50 -11.16
N GLY A 407 -22.49 15.29 -10.15
CA GLY A 407 -22.28 16.22 -9.03
C GLY A 407 -21.15 17.22 -9.27
N THR A 408 -21.21 18.40 -8.65
CA THR A 408 -20.11 19.39 -8.60
C THR A 408 -19.82 19.82 -7.18
N MET A 409 -18.63 20.38 -6.94
CA MET A 409 -18.23 20.93 -5.64
C MET A 409 -18.41 22.46 -5.56
N ASP A 410 -18.59 22.97 -4.35
CA ASP A 410 -18.53 24.40 -4.01
C ASP A 410 -17.11 24.86 -3.62
N ASP A 411 -16.99 26.12 -3.19
CA ASP A 411 -15.70 26.75 -2.85
C ASP A 411 -15.01 26.12 -1.60
N ILE A 412 -15.74 25.34 -0.79
CA ILE A 412 -15.19 24.62 0.38
C ILE A 412 -14.93 23.13 0.09
N HIS A 413 -14.95 22.72 -1.19
CA HIS A 413 -14.78 21.34 -1.66
C HIS A 413 -15.90 20.38 -1.21
N ARG A 414 -17.12 20.90 -1.01
CA ARG A 414 -18.31 20.11 -0.65
C ARG A 414 -19.17 19.85 -1.88
N ALA A 415 -19.67 18.63 -2.05
CA ALA A 415 -20.58 18.28 -3.14
C ALA A 415 -21.96 18.91 -2.92
N ASP A 416 -22.30 19.97 -3.67
CA ASP A 416 -23.48 20.81 -3.37
C ASP A 416 -24.57 20.79 -4.45
N LYS A 417 -24.21 20.50 -5.71
CA LYS A 417 -25.14 20.56 -6.85
C LYS A 417 -25.12 19.29 -7.68
N VAL A 418 -26.28 18.99 -8.25
CA VAL A 418 -26.48 17.93 -9.25
C VAL A 418 -26.95 18.56 -10.55
N TRP A 419 -26.32 18.17 -11.66
CA TRP A 419 -26.55 18.71 -12.99
C TRP A 419 -26.99 17.63 -13.96
N LEU A 420 -27.83 18.02 -14.94
CA LEU A 420 -28.22 17.22 -16.09
C LEU A 420 -27.47 17.72 -17.33
N HIS A 421 -26.60 16.88 -17.86
CA HIS A 421 -25.88 17.10 -19.10
C HIS A 421 -26.55 16.35 -20.25
N LYS A 422 -26.72 17.02 -21.40
CA LYS A 422 -27.14 16.37 -22.65
C LYS A 422 -25.92 16.12 -23.53
N LEU A 423 -25.74 14.89 -24.00
CA LEU A 423 -24.62 14.57 -24.86
C LEU A 423 -24.58 15.46 -26.12
N GLY A 424 -23.39 15.98 -26.42
CA GLY A 424 -23.13 16.83 -27.58
C GLY A 424 -23.43 18.32 -27.38
N THR A 425 -23.88 18.76 -26.19
CA THR A 425 -24.00 20.18 -25.84
C THR A 425 -22.79 20.67 -25.05
N ASP A 426 -22.61 22.00 -24.94
CA ASP A 426 -21.59 22.58 -24.07
C ASP A 426 -22.05 22.54 -22.60
N GLN A 427 -21.14 22.24 -21.67
CA GLN A 427 -21.40 22.14 -20.22
C GLN A 427 -22.09 23.39 -19.64
N SER A 428 -21.85 24.58 -20.21
CA SER A 428 -22.52 25.82 -19.78
C SER A 428 -24.04 25.84 -20.05
N SER A 429 -24.55 24.88 -20.81
CA SER A 429 -25.98 24.72 -21.12
C SER A 429 -26.67 23.70 -20.20
N ASP A 430 -25.93 23.10 -19.27
CA ASP A 430 -26.44 22.04 -18.40
C ASP A 430 -27.44 22.60 -17.38
N SER A 431 -28.47 21.81 -17.07
CA SER A 431 -29.55 22.20 -16.17
C SER A 431 -29.26 21.72 -14.75
N CYS A 432 -29.30 22.60 -13.76
CA CYS A 432 -29.20 22.22 -12.35
C CYS A 432 -30.49 21.53 -11.89
N LEU A 433 -30.40 20.24 -11.52
CA LEU A 433 -31.53 19.44 -11.04
C LEU A 433 -31.77 19.64 -9.54
N TYR A 434 -30.69 19.83 -8.77
CA TYR A 434 -30.74 19.96 -7.33
C TYR A 434 -29.56 20.78 -6.80
N HIS A 435 -29.78 21.56 -5.75
CA HIS A 435 -28.77 22.37 -5.09
C HIS A 435 -29.01 22.37 -3.58
N GLU A 436 -28.07 21.77 -2.84
CA GLU A 436 -28.03 21.79 -1.39
C GLU A 436 -27.36 23.08 -0.89
N LYS A 437 -28.16 23.87 -0.17
CA LYS A 437 -27.74 25.20 0.31
C LYS A 437 -27.17 25.17 1.72
N ASP A 438 -27.41 24.09 2.46
CA ASP A 438 -26.92 23.91 3.82
C ASP A 438 -25.53 23.26 3.78
N ASP A 439 -24.51 23.96 4.28
CA ASP A 439 -23.11 23.55 4.26
C ASP A 439 -22.78 22.35 5.16
N LYS A 440 -23.77 21.84 5.90
CA LYS A 440 -23.68 20.58 6.66
C LYS A 440 -24.01 19.33 5.84
N PHE A 441 -24.59 19.51 4.67
CA PHE A 441 -25.10 18.41 3.84
C PHE A 441 -24.27 18.26 2.57
N CYS A 442 -23.94 17.03 2.21
CA CYS A 442 -23.36 16.67 0.92
C CYS A 442 -24.41 16.03 0.02
N VAL A 443 -24.22 16.13 -1.31
CA VAL A 443 -25.12 15.53 -2.29
C VAL A 443 -24.43 14.39 -3.07
N GLU A 444 -25.10 13.25 -3.10
CA GLU A 444 -24.68 12.05 -3.83
C GLU A 444 -25.75 11.56 -4.82
N LEU A 445 -25.32 10.73 -5.77
CA LEU A 445 -26.17 10.12 -6.79
C LEU A 445 -26.14 8.61 -6.68
N GLN A 446 -27.31 7.99 -6.86
CA GLN A 446 -27.43 6.55 -6.91
C GLN A 446 -28.49 6.14 -7.94
N ALA A 447 -28.16 5.24 -8.85
CA ALA A 447 -29.16 4.61 -9.71
C ALA A 447 -29.96 3.56 -8.94
N SER A 448 -31.27 3.50 -9.18
CA SER A 448 -32.08 2.36 -8.72
C SER A 448 -31.65 1.07 -9.43
N GLU A 449 -31.78 -0.07 -8.75
CA GLU A 449 -31.45 -1.39 -9.30
C GLU A 449 -32.30 -1.75 -10.53
N SER A 450 -33.48 -1.14 -10.63
CA SER A 450 -34.38 -1.24 -11.79
C SER A 450 -34.04 -0.31 -12.96
N GLU A 451 -33.07 0.59 -12.78
CA GLU A 451 -32.66 1.67 -13.69
C GLU A 451 -33.75 2.68 -14.08
N LYS A 452 -34.94 2.62 -13.48
CA LYS A 452 -36.04 3.54 -13.77
C LYS A 452 -35.89 4.91 -13.11
N TYR A 453 -35.21 4.96 -11.97
CA TYR A 453 -35.04 6.17 -11.18
C TYR A 453 -33.56 6.40 -10.85
N LEU A 454 -33.19 7.67 -10.80
CA LEU A 454 -31.97 8.14 -10.13
C LEU A 454 -32.38 8.78 -8.81
N PHE A 455 -31.72 8.40 -7.73
CA PHE A 455 -31.86 9.01 -6.42
C PHE A 455 -30.79 10.08 -6.24
N ILE A 456 -31.25 11.29 -5.92
CA ILE A 456 -30.42 12.39 -5.44
C ILE A 456 -30.53 12.37 -3.93
N ILE A 457 -29.43 12.02 -3.27
CA ILE A 457 -29.42 11.94 -1.82
C ILE A 457 -28.68 13.15 -1.26
N SER A 458 -29.31 13.84 -0.31
CA SER A 458 -28.66 14.84 0.52
C SER A 458 -28.49 14.27 1.93
N ASP A 459 -27.26 14.24 2.44
CA ASP A 459 -26.96 13.72 3.77
C ASP A 459 -25.96 14.55 4.58
N SER A 460 -26.20 14.55 5.89
CA SER A 460 -25.31 14.97 6.96
C SER A 460 -25.00 13.75 7.84
N ARG A 461 -24.24 13.94 8.93
CA ARG A 461 -23.89 12.83 9.85
C ARG A 461 -25.10 12.21 10.58
N ASN A 462 -26.19 12.96 10.69
CA ASN A 462 -27.39 12.53 11.42
C ASN A 462 -28.66 12.49 10.55
N THR A 463 -28.65 13.09 9.37
CA THR A 463 -29.88 13.27 8.58
C THR A 463 -29.62 12.92 7.13
N ARG A 464 -30.45 12.06 6.53
CA ARG A 464 -30.36 11.68 5.12
C ARG A 464 -31.74 11.63 4.50
N PHE A 465 -31.93 12.37 3.41
CA PHE A 465 -33.20 12.47 2.71
C PHE A 465 -33.02 12.43 1.20
N VAL A 466 -34.03 11.95 0.50
CA VAL A 466 -33.90 11.49 -0.89
C VAL A 466 -34.93 12.18 -1.77
N SER A 467 -34.44 12.71 -2.87
CA SER A 467 -35.25 13.08 -4.04
C SER A 467 -34.99 12.07 -5.16
N TYR A 468 -35.90 11.96 -6.11
CA TYR A 468 -35.77 11.05 -7.25
C TYR A 468 -36.05 11.76 -8.57
N VAL A 469 -35.41 11.26 -9.62
CA VAL A 469 -35.59 11.69 -11.01
C VAL A 469 -36.01 10.46 -11.82
N ASP A 470 -37.05 10.61 -12.64
CA ASP A 470 -37.46 9.57 -13.59
C ASP A 470 -36.50 9.58 -14.79
N VAL A 471 -35.82 8.47 -15.03
CA VAL A 471 -34.81 8.33 -16.09
C VAL A 471 -35.43 8.49 -17.49
N SER A 472 -36.73 8.21 -17.65
CA SER A 472 -37.43 8.40 -18.94
C SER A 472 -37.73 9.86 -19.25
N MET A 473 -37.82 10.71 -18.22
CA MET A 473 -38.14 12.14 -18.34
C MET A 473 -37.27 12.97 -17.37
N PRO A 474 -35.92 12.93 -17.49
CA PRO A 474 -35.03 13.56 -16.52
C PRO A 474 -35.15 15.09 -16.50
N GLN A 475 -35.71 15.66 -17.57
CA GLN A 475 -36.00 17.10 -17.72
C GLN A 475 -37.13 17.58 -16.79
N ASP A 476 -37.97 16.68 -16.26
CA ASP A 476 -39.04 17.03 -15.31
C ASP A 476 -38.50 17.45 -13.93
N GLY A 477 -37.20 17.27 -13.69
CA GLY A 477 -36.52 17.66 -12.47
C GLY A 477 -36.68 16.67 -11.32
N ALA A 478 -36.04 16.99 -10.19
CA ALA A 478 -36.06 16.18 -8.98
C ALA A 478 -37.38 16.32 -8.20
N LYS A 479 -37.94 15.19 -7.76
CA LYS A 479 -39.14 15.10 -6.91
C LYS A 479 -38.75 14.59 -5.54
N VAL A 480 -39.30 15.17 -4.48
CA VAL A 480 -39.02 14.73 -3.10
C VAL A 480 -39.66 13.36 -2.85
N LEU A 481 -38.87 12.41 -2.33
CA LEU A 481 -39.37 11.10 -1.88
C LEU A 481 -39.44 11.04 -0.36
N THR A 482 -38.32 11.34 0.32
CA THR A 482 -38.28 11.48 1.78
C THR A 482 -37.97 12.94 2.11
N PRO A 483 -38.76 13.59 2.98
CA PRO A 483 -38.51 14.97 3.36
C PRO A 483 -37.31 15.07 4.31
N ARG A 484 -36.62 16.22 4.30
CA ARG A 484 -35.60 16.54 5.31
C ARG A 484 -36.26 16.65 6.69
N ILE A 485 -35.91 15.72 7.57
CA ILE A 485 -36.31 15.72 8.98
C ILE A 485 -35.06 15.42 9.79
N ASP A 486 -34.63 16.38 10.62
CA ASP A 486 -33.41 16.25 11.41
C ASP A 486 -33.44 14.97 12.28
N GLY A 487 -32.32 14.22 12.27
CA GLY A 487 -32.19 12.96 13.00
C GLY A 487 -32.74 11.73 12.28
N ILE A 488 -33.40 11.90 11.13
CA ILE A 488 -33.89 10.77 10.30
C ILE A 488 -32.94 10.51 9.13
N ASP A 489 -32.52 9.25 9.01
CA ASP A 489 -31.68 8.75 7.91
C ASP A 489 -32.49 7.77 7.06
N THR A 490 -32.50 8.00 5.74
CA THR A 490 -33.20 7.15 4.78
C THR A 490 -32.31 6.72 3.60
N SER A 491 -32.40 5.45 3.23
CA SER A 491 -31.88 4.92 1.96
C SER A 491 -33.00 4.25 1.19
N VAL A 492 -32.92 4.30 -0.14
CA VAL A 492 -34.03 3.96 -1.03
C VAL A 492 -33.58 3.03 -2.14
N SER A 493 -34.37 2.00 -2.40
CA SER A 493 -34.31 1.12 -3.58
C SER A 493 -35.66 1.10 -4.29
N HIS A 494 -35.74 0.56 -5.50
CA HIS A 494 -37.00 0.52 -6.26
C HIS A 494 -37.26 -0.84 -6.94
N ARG A 495 -38.51 -1.33 -6.82
CA ARG A 495 -39.00 -2.52 -7.53
C ARG A 495 -40.50 -2.41 -7.82
N GLY A 496 -40.88 -2.72 -9.06
CA GLY A 496 -42.29 -2.80 -9.46
C GLY A 496 -42.95 -1.42 -9.42
N ASN A 497 -43.97 -1.27 -8.57
CA ASN A 497 -44.62 0.01 -8.26
C ASN A 497 -44.32 0.49 -6.83
N HIS A 498 -43.20 0.09 -6.23
CA HIS A 498 -42.87 0.44 -4.85
C HIS A 498 -41.44 0.94 -4.70
N PHE A 499 -41.28 1.95 -3.86
CA PHE A 499 -40.01 2.30 -3.23
C PHE A 499 -39.83 1.49 -1.95
N PHE A 500 -38.61 0.99 -1.74
CA PHE A 500 -38.20 0.30 -0.51
C PHE A 500 -37.31 1.26 0.26
N ILE A 501 -37.68 1.57 1.51
CA ILE A 501 -37.04 2.64 2.29
C ILE A 501 -36.51 2.04 3.58
N ARG A 502 -35.19 1.96 3.72
CA ARG A 502 -34.55 1.71 5.02
C ARG A 502 -34.53 3.02 5.79
N ARG A 503 -35.12 3.06 6.97
CA ARG A 503 -35.27 4.26 7.80
C ARG A 503 -34.70 4.06 9.19
N ARG A 504 -33.90 5.01 9.66
CA ARG A 504 -33.46 5.15 11.04
C ARG A 504 -34.01 6.46 11.62
N THR A 505 -34.42 6.43 12.89
CA THR A 505 -34.79 7.63 13.67
C THR A 505 -34.06 7.62 15.01
N ASP A 506 -34.26 8.64 15.84
CA ASP A 506 -33.69 8.72 17.19
C ASP A 506 -34.32 7.73 18.17
N GLU A 507 -35.52 7.22 17.87
CA GLU A 507 -36.15 6.13 18.61
C GLU A 507 -35.83 4.75 18.02
N LEU A 508 -35.54 4.68 16.72
CA LEU A 508 -35.31 3.46 15.96
C LEU A 508 -33.86 3.39 15.45
N PHE A 509 -32.92 3.30 16.39
CA PHE A 509 -31.47 3.31 16.13
C PHE A 509 -30.96 2.24 15.15
N ASN A 510 -31.58 1.06 15.13
CA ASN A 510 -31.13 -0.08 14.35
C ASN A 510 -31.82 -0.24 12.99
N SER A 511 -32.54 0.81 12.58
CA SER A 511 -33.30 0.90 11.34
C SER A 511 -34.47 -0.08 11.23
N GLU A 512 -35.41 0.28 10.39
CA GLU A 512 -36.47 -0.60 9.88
C GLU A 512 -36.49 -0.52 8.35
N LEU A 513 -37.13 -1.49 7.70
CA LEU A 513 -37.36 -1.48 6.26
C LEU A 513 -38.85 -1.32 5.98
N LEU A 514 -39.16 -0.30 5.19
CA LEU A 514 -40.51 0.07 4.75
C LEU A 514 -40.65 -0.13 3.24
N ALA A 515 -41.89 -0.17 2.76
CA ALA A 515 -42.21 0.04 1.35
C ALA A 515 -43.39 1.00 1.20
N CYS A 516 -43.36 1.84 0.16
CA CYS A 516 -44.49 2.68 -0.23
C CYS A 516 -44.72 2.63 -1.75
N PRO A 517 -45.98 2.70 -2.22
CA PRO A 517 -46.27 2.80 -3.65
C PRO A 517 -45.69 4.07 -4.28
N VAL A 518 -45.25 4.00 -5.54
CA VAL A 518 -44.74 5.18 -6.28
C VAL A 518 -45.84 6.24 -6.43
N ASP A 519 -47.09 5.80 -6.62
CA ASP A 519 -48.25 6.69 -6.79
C ASP A 519 -48.78 7.30 -5.47
N ASP A 520 -48.40 6.75 -4.32
CA ASP A 520 -48.78 7.24 -2.99
C ASP A 520 -47.66 6.97 -1.97
N ILE A 521 -46.65 7.83 -1.99
CA ILE A 521 -45.49 7.74 -1.10
C ILE A 521 -45.83 7.88 0.39
N SER A 522 -47.05 8.31 0.74
CA SER A 522 -47.52 8.44 2.13
C SER A 522 -48.01 7.11 2.71
N ALA A 523 -48.40 6.16 1.87
CA ALA A 523 -48.92 4.86 2.26
C ALA A 523 -47.76 3.87 2.55
N THR A 524 -47.18 3.92 3.75
CA THR A 524 -46.06 3.07 4.14
C THR A 524 -46.48 1.73 4.76
N THR A 525 -45.86 0.64 4.32
CA THR A 525 -45.96 -0.69 4.92
C THR A 525 -44.62 -1.10 5.54
N VAL A 526 -44.62 -1.54 6.80
CA VAL A 526 -43.42 -2.08 7.46
C VAL A 526 -43.13 -3.49 6.96
N LEU A 527 -42.00 -3.67 6.30
CA LEU A 527 -41.53 -4.98 5.80
C LEU A 527 -40.74 -5.71 6.89
N ILE A 528 -39.72 -5.05 7.45
CA ILE A 528 -38.88 -5.57 8.53
C ILE A 528 -38.86 -4.53 9.64
N PRO A 529 -39.43 -4.82 10.82
CA PRO A 529 -39.46 -3.87 11.93
C PRO A 529 -38.07 -3.72 12.56
N ASN A 530 -37.85 -2.58 13.23
CA ASN A 530 -36.69 -2.35 14.08
C ASN A 530 -36.55 -3.45 15.16
N ARG A 531 -35.31 -3.86 15.43
CA ARG A 531 -34.93 -4.80 16.50
C ARG A 531 -33.80 -4.20 17.34
N GLU A 532 -33.98 -4.18 18.66
CA GLU A 532 -33.03 -3.55 19.59
C GLU A 532 -31.61 -4.15 19.52
N SER A 533 -31.47 -5.45 19.22
CA SER A 533 -30.18 -6.14 19.16
C SER A 533 -29.61 -6.33 17.75
N ILE A 534 -30.36 -5.98 16.70
CA ILE A 534 -29.99 -6.27 15.30
C ILE A 534 -30.13 -5.00 14.46
N LYS A 535 -29.00 -4.45 14.02
CA LYS A 535 -28.95 -3.31 13.09
C LYS A 535 -29.11 -3.79 11.66
N ILE A 536 -30.05 -3.21 10.91
CA ILE A 536 -30.07 -3.30 9.44
C ILE A 536 -29.19 -2.16 8.93
N TRP A 537 -28.04 -2.51 8.34
CA TRP A 537 -27.10 -1.50 7.85
C TRP A 537 -27.19 -1.31 6.34
N ASP A 538 -27.57 -2.35 5.60
CA ASP A 538 -27.78 -2.25 4.15
C ASP A 538 -28.82 -3.24 3.63
N VAL A 539 -29.37 -2.98 2.44
CA VAL A 539 -30.31 -3.84 1.74
C VAL A 539 -29.99 -3.87 0.24
N GLN A 540 -30.07 -5.04 -0.37
CA GLN A 540 -29.90 -5.21 -1.81
C GLN A 540 -31.15 -5.85 -2.39
N LEU A 541 -31.78 -5.14 -3.33
CA LEU A 541 -33.08 -5.50 -3.89
C LEU A 541 -32.92 -6.24 -5.22
N PHE A 542 -33.73 -7.29 -5.42
CA PHE A 542 -33.79 -8.09 -6.64
C PHE A 542 -35.22 -8.16 -7.17
N ALA A 543 -35.39 -8.70 -8.37
CA ALA A 543 -36.69 -8.86 -9.02
C ALA A 543 -37.67 -9.72 -8.22
N ASP A 544 -37.20 -10.73 -7.49
CA ASP A 544 -38.01 -11.66 -6.70
C ASP A 544 -37.45 -11.93 -5.29
N HIS A 545 -36.34 -11.28 -4.93
CA HIS A 545 -35.68 -11.45 -3.64
C HIS A 545 -35.25 -10.11 -3.02
N LEU A 546 -34.91 -10.17 -1.74
CA LEU A 546 -34.31 -9.09 -0.98
C LEU A 546 -33.22 -9.69 -0.10
N ALA A 547 -31.98 -9.23 -0.26
CA ALA A 547 -30.90 -9.52 0.68
C ALA A 547 -30.80 -8.37 1.70
N VAL A 548 -30.77 -8.72 2.98
CA VAL A 548 -30.69 -7.76 4.10
C VAL A 548 -29.38 -7.99 4.82
N TYR A 549 -28.57 -6.94 4.91
CA TYR A 549 -27.31 -6.94 5.62
C TYR A 549 -27.54 -6.42 7.03
N GLU A 550 -27.30 -7.30 7.99
CA GLU A 550 -27.59 -7.09 9.40
C GLU A 550 -26.29 -7.11 10.21
N ARG A 551 -26.29 -6.49 11.39
CA ARG A 551 -25.26 -6.65 12.41
C ARG A 551 -25.88 -7.06 13.72
N GLU A 552 -25.36 -8.13 14.30
CA GLU A 552 -25.78 -8.62 15.61
C GLU A 552 -24.53 -8.99 16.42
N ASN A 553 -24.46 -8.48 17.65
CA ASN A 553 -23.31 -8.69 18.54
C ASN A 553 -21.97 -8.41 17.85
N GLY A 554 -21.87 -7.37 17.02
CA GLY A 554 -20.62 -6.96 16.36
C GLY A 554 -20.22 -7.73 15.12
N LEU A 555 -21.03 -8.69 14.63
CA LEU A 555 -20.74 -9.43 13.40
C LEU A 555 -21.76 -9.12 12.30
N PRO A 556 -21.30 -8.97 11.04
CA PRO A 556 -22.20 -8.85 9.90
C PRO A 556 -22.93 -10.18 9.64
N LYS A 557 -24.15 -10.10 9.11
CA LYS A 557 -24.98 -11.23 8.68
C LYS A 557 -25.71 -10.86 7.39
N ILE A 558 -25.97 -11.85 6.54
CA ILE A 558 -26.86 -11.70 5.40
C ILE A 558 -28.09 -12.57 5.64
N THR A 559 -29.28 -11.97 5.49
CA THR A 559 -30.55 -12.69 5.48
C THR A 559 -31.26 -12.46 4.14
N ALA A 560 -31.50 -13.54 3.38
CA ALA A 560 -32.21 -13.49 2.12
C ALA A 560 -33.72 -13.76 2.31
N TYR A 561 -34.56 -12.91 1.75
CA TYR A 561 -36.02 -13.02 1.76
C TYR A 561 -36.55 -13.18 0.34
N HIS A 562 -37.57 -14.02 0.18
CA HIS A 562 -38.34 -14.06 -1.05
C HIS A 562 -39.39 -12.95 -1.03
N LEU A 563 -39.52 -12.22 -2.14
CA LEU A 563 -40.52 -11.19 -2.31
C LEU A 563 -41.74 -11.75 -3.06
N PRO A 564 -42.96 -11.31 -2.73
CA PRO A 564 -44.14 -11.70 -3.50
C PRO A 564 -44.08 -11.13 -4.93
N ALA A 565 -44.93 -11.67 -5.82
CA ALA A 565 -45.06 -11.16 -7.18
C ALA A 565 -45.37 -9.65 -7.18
N VAL A 566 -44.99 -8.93 -8.25
CA VAL A 566 -45.09 -7.45 -8.31
C VAL A 566 -46.52 -6.93 -8.09
N ASP A 567 -47.53 -7.70 -8.52
CA ASP A 567 -48.94 -7.33 -8.39
C ASP A 567 -49.58 -7.78 -7.06
N GLU A 568 -48.83 -8.50 -6.22
CA GLU A 568 -49.29 -8.93 -4.91
C GLU A 568 -48.95 -7.89 -3.81
N PRO A 569 -49.82 -7.72 -2.81
CA PRO A 569 -49.59 -6.73 -1.75
C PRO A 569 -48.39 -7.11 -0.89
N LEU A 570 -47.45 -6.17 -0.73
CA LEU A 570 -46.34 -6.29 0.21
C LEU A 570 -46.87 -6.32 1.65
N LYS A 571 -46.30 -7.21 2.46
CA LYS A 571 -46.58 -7.37 3.89
C LYS A 571 -45.26 -7.57 4.63
N SER A 572 -45.32 -7.58 5.96
CA SER A 572 -44.13 -7.91 6.77
C SER A 572 -43.52 -9.24 6.35
N LEU A 573 -42.21 -9.19 6.06
CA LEU A 573 -41.43 -10.34 5.59
C LEU A 573 -41.08 -11.24 6.78
N LYS A 574 -41.24 -12.55 6.60
CA LYS A 574 -40.97 -13.58 7.61
C LYS A 574 -40.25 -14.76 6.97
N GLY A 575 -39.47 -15.50 7.78
CA GLY A 575 -38.84 -16.74 7.33
C GLY A 575 -37.69 -16.56 6.34
N GLY A 576 -36.95 -15.44 6.44
CA GLY A 576 -35.72 -15.25 5.66
C GLY A 576 -34.68 -16.32 5.99
N ARG A 577 -33.84 -16.64 5.01
CA ARG A 577 -32.75 -17.62 5.12
C ARG A 577 -31.44 -16.89 5.40
N VAL A 578 -30.83 -17.20 6.55
CA VAL A 578 -29.53 -16.67 6.94
C VAL A 578 -28.44 -17.39 6.15
N VAL A 579 -27.45 -16.64 5.68
CA VAL A 579 -26.23 -17.19 5.05
C VAL A 579 -25.25 -17.61 6.16
N ASP A 580 -24.77 -18.85 6.10
CA ASP A 580 -23.80 -19.38 7.07
C ASP A 580 -22.35 -19.03 6.68
N PHE A 581 -21.51 -18.70 7.67
CA PHE A 581 -20.10 -18.37 7.49
C PHE A 581 -19.21 -19.27 8.36
N ILE A 582 -17.97 -19.51 7.90
CA ILE A 582 -17.08 -20.53 8.46
C ILE A 582 -16.28 -20.03 9.67
N ASP A 583 -15.76 -18.80 9.59
CA ASP A 583 -14.94 -18.21 10.65
C ASP A 583 -15.77 -17.64 11.81
N PRO A 584 -15.24 -17.65 13.05
CA PRO A 584 -15.93 -17.06 14.22
C PRO A 584 -15.95 -15.53 14.19
N VAL A 585 -15.05 -14.93 13.42
CA VAL A 585 -14.95 -13.48 13.22
C VAL A 585 -14.62 -13.23 11.75
N TYR A 586 -15.44 -12.44 11.08
CA TYR A 586 -15.36 -12.26 9.63
C TYR A 586 -15.96 -10.91 9.21
N CYS A 587 -15.71 -10.57 7.96
CA CYS A 587 -16.28 -9.46 7.23
C CYS A 587 -17.05 -10.01 6.03
N VAL A 588 -18.17 -9.37 5.71
CA VAL A 588 -18.97 -9.66 4.53
C VAL A 588 -19.46 -8.35 3.96
N ASP A 589 -19.17 -8.13 2.68
CA ASP A 589 -19.57 -6.93 1.95
C ASP A 589 -20.42 -7.33 0.74
N SER A 590 -21.34 -6.44 0.37
CA SER A 590 -22.16 -6.59 -0.82
C SER A 590 -21.31 -6.46 -2.08
N GLU A 591 -21.64 -7.23 -3.10
CA GLU A 591 -21.04 -7.12 -4.43
C GLU A 591 -22.14 -6.84 -5.46
N GLU A 592 -21.76 -6.22 -6.57
CA GLU A 592 -22.69 -5.98 -7.66
C GLU A 592 -23.31 -7.29 -8.13
N SER A 593 -24.64 -7.28 -8.18
CA SER A 593 -25.45 -8.43 -8.56
C SER A 593 -26.51 -7.96 -9.55
N GLU A 594 -26.80 -8.79 -10.54
CA GLU A 594 -27.82 -8.51 -11.55
C GLU A 594 -29.22 -8.48 -10.91
N PHE A 595 -29.94 -7.37 -11.06
CA PHE A 595 -31.27 -7.18 -10.45
C PHE A 595 -32.26 -8.31 -10.82
N SER A 596 -32.16 -8.84 -12.04
CA SER A 596 -33.03 -9.92 -12.53
C SER A 596 -32.66 -11.32 -12.06
N SER A 597 -31.53 -11.46 -11.35
CA SER A 597 -30.98 -12.74 -10.90
C SER A 597 -31.53 -13.14 -9.53
N SER A 598 -31.58 -14.47 -9.28
CA SER A 598 -31.78 -15.01 -7.92
C SER A 598 -30.45 -15.29 -7.21
N ILE A 599 -29.33 -14.95 -7.84
CA ILE A 599 -27.98 -15.17 -7.32
C ILE A 599 -27.49 -13.88 -6.68
N LEU A 600 -27.28 -13.93 -5.37
CA LEU A 600 -26.62 -12.89 -4.60
C LEU A 600 -25.10 -13.08 -4.70
N ARG A 601 -24.37 -12.04 -5.09
CA ARG A 601 -22.92 -12.00 -4.97
C ARG A 601 -22.53 -11.22 -3.72
N PHE A 602 -21.58 -11.75 -2.96
CA PHE A 602 -20.98 -11.06 -1.82
C PHE A 602 -19.50 -11.45 -1.70
N SER A 603 -18.71 -10.56 -1.12
CA SER A 603 -17.34 -10.87 -0.73
C SER A 603 -17.28 -11.25 0.74
N TYR A 604 -16.36 -12.16 1.04
CA TYR A 604 -16.14 -12.73 2.37
C TYR A 604 -14.66 -12.73 2.68
N SER A 605 -14.31 -12.30 3.88
CA SER A 605 -12.94 -12.36 4.38
C SER A 605 -12.92 -12.52 5.90
N SER A 606 -11.80 -13.00 6.44
CA SER A 606 -11.51 -12.95 7.87
C SER A 606 -10.06 -12.55 8.09
N LEU A 607 -9.62 -12.37 9.34
CA LEU A 607 -8.20 -12.10 9.61
C LEU A 607 -7.25 -13.20 9.09
N ARG A 608 -7.75 -14.41 8.83
CA ARG A 608 -6.98 -15.55 8.32
C ARG A 608 -7.45 -16.08 6.95
N THR A 609 -8.60 -15.64 6.44
CA THR A 609 -9.17 -16.12 5.18
C THR A 609 -9.09 -15.02 4.12
N PRO A 610 -8.31 -15.21 3.04
CA PRO A 610 -8.19 -14.24 1.94
C PRO A 610 -9.55 -13.85 1.38
N CYS A 611 -9.63 -12.61 0.85
CA CYS A 611 -10.87 -12.12 0.26
C CYS A 611 -11.36 -13.08 -0.83
N SER A 612 -12.62 -13.46 -0.70
CA SER A 612 -13.25 -14.52 -1.48
C SER A 612 -14.62 -14.05 -1.95
N VAL A 613 -14.88 -14.15 -3.24
CA VAL A 613 -16.19 -13.79 -3.83
C VAL A 613 -17.03 -15.05 -3.94
N TYR A 614 -18.22 -15.01 -3.34
CA TYR A 614 -19.21 -16.09 -3.39
C TYR A 614 -20.43 -15.68 -4.19
N GLU A 615 -21.00 -16.65 -4.91
CA GLU A 615 -22.35 -16.58 -5.43
C GLU A 615 -23.25 -17.48 -4.58
N TYR A 616 -24.32 -16.89 -4.06
CA TYR A 616 -25.31 -17.55 -3.22
C TYR A 616 -26.66 -17.58 -3.93
N ASP A 617 -27.14 -18.78 -4.22
CA ASP A 617 -28.48 -18.96 -4.78
C ASP A 617 -29.52 -18.79 -3.67
N MET A 618 -30.26 -17.67 -3.72
CA MET A 618 -31.26 -17.34 -2.71
C MET A 618 -32.44 -18.33 -2.69
N ASN A 619 -32.72 -19.03 -3.80
CA ASN A 619 -33.76 -20.05 -3.86
C ASN A 619 -33.36 -21.33 -3.12
N THR A 620 -32.16 -21.85 -3.43
CA THR A 620 -31.71 -23.16 -2.90
C THR A 620 -30.92 -23.05 -1.60
N GLY A 621 -30.29 -21.91 -1.34
CA GLY A 621 -29.43 -21.66 -0.17
C GLY A 621 -28.01 -22.20 -0.33
N ILE A 622 -27.57 -22.44 -1.58
CA ILE A 622 -26.24 -22.99 -1.88
C ILE A 622 -25.28 -21.85 -2.22
N SER A 623 -24.12 -21.81 -1.54
CA SER A 623 -23.01 -20.90 -1.85
C SER A 623 -21.95 -21.59 -2.72
N VAL A 624 -21.46 -20.88 -3.73
CA VAL A 624 -20.38 -21.31 -4.63
C VAL A 624 -19.27 -20.27 -4.64
N LEU A 625 -18.04 -20.69 -4.32
CA LEU A 625 -16.86 -19.83 -4.41
C LEU A 625 -16.52 -19.55 -5.89
N LYS A 626 -16.36 -18.28 -6.25
CA LYS A 626 -16.02 -17.84 -7.61
C LYS A 626 -14.59 -17.39 -7.77
N LYS A 627 -14.11 -16.62 -6.79
CA LYS A 627 -12.77 -16.06 -6.79
C LYS A 627 -12.23 -16.10 -5.37
N ILE A 628 -10.95 -16.41 -5.25
CA ILE A 628 -10.18 -16.21 -4.02
C ILE A 628 -8.93 -15.43 -4.39
N ASP A 629 -8.61 -14.41 -3.61
CA ASP A 629 -7.36 -13.68 -3.77
C ASP A 629 -6.19 -14.61 -3.45
N THR A 630 -5.39 -14.90 -4.47
CA THR A 630 -4.27 -15.83 -4.34
C THR A 630 -3.17 -15.20 -3.50
N VAL A 631 -2.80 -15.87 -2.41
CA VAL A 631 -1.68 -15.48 -1.56
C VAL A 631 -0.45 -16.28 -1.96
N LEU A 632 0.57 -15.58 -2.46
CA LEU A 632 1.84 -16.19 -2.87
C LEU A 632 2.73 -16.49 -1.65
N GLY A 633 3.75 -17.35 -1.82
CA GLY A 633 4.76 -17.59 -0.78
C GLY A 633 4.45 -18.72 0.22
N GLY A 634 3.54 -19.65 -0.12
CA GLY A 634 3.29 -20.85 0.70
C GLY A 634 2.38 -20.62 1.91
N PHE A 635 1.51 -19.61 1.86
CA PHE A 635 0.51 -19.35 2.88
C PHE A 635 -0.40 -20.55 3.14
N ASP A 636 -0.60 -20.88 4.42
CA ASP A 636 -1.52 -21.92 4.89
C ASP A 636 -2.38 -21.35 6.04
N LEU A 637 -3.70 -21.32 5.83
CA LEU A 637 -4.69 -20.81 6.78
C LEU A 637 -4.67 -21.55 8.12
N SER A 638 -4.19 -22.80 8.16
CA SER A 638 -4.14 -23.62 9.36
C SER A 638 -3.05 -23.17 10.35
N ASN A 639 -2.08 -22.37 9.90
CA ASN A 639 -1.03 -21.81 10.75
C ASN A 639 -1.52 -20.62 11.60
N TYR A 640 -2.68 -20.04 11.28
CA TYR A 640 -3.18 -18.83 11.92
C TYR A 640 -4.45 -19.11 12.72
N VAL A 641 -4.49 -18.60 13.95
CA VAL A 641 -5.65 -18.69 14.85
C VAL A 641 -6.26 -17.32 15.00
N THR A 642 -7.58 -17.25 14.91
CA THR A 642 -8.37 -16.04 15.16
C THR A 642 -9.22 -16.20 16.39
N GLU A 643 -9.20 -15.21 17.27
CA GLU A 643 -9.98 -15.20 18.51
C GLU A 643 -10.83 -13.94 18.61
N ARG A 644 -11.98 -14.10 19.27
CA ARG A 644 -12.82 -12.98 19.70
C ARG A 644 -12.80 -12.87 21.21
N LYS A 645 -12.44 -11.71 21.72
CA LYS A 645 -12.37 -11.42 23.16
C LYS A 645 -13.15 -10.16 23.49
N TRP A 646 -13.30 -9.89 24.79
CA TRP A 646 -14.01 -8.73 25.30
C TRP A 646 -13.18 -8.10 26.42
N ALA A 647 -12.79 -6.85 26.23
CA ALA A 647 -12.18 -6.04 27.29
C ALA A 647 -13.30 -5.33 28.08
N THR A 648 -13.07 -5.05 29.36
CA THR A 648 -14.03 -4.33 30.19
C THR A 648 -13.59 -2.87 30.30
N ALA A 649 -14.36 -1.94 29.76
CA ALA A 649 -14.13 -0.51 29.93
C ALA A 649 -14.39 -0.07 31.38
N SER A 650 -13.91 1.12 31.76
CA SER A 650 -14.04 1.64 33.13
C SER A 650 -15.49 1.83 33.61
N ASP A 651 -16.43 1.96 32.67
CA ASP A 651 -17.87 2.04 32.95
C ASP A 651 -18.58 0.68 32.91
N GLY A 652 -17.83 -0.42 32.80
CA GLY A 652 -18.32 -1.79 32.75
C GLY A 652 -18.71 -2.30 31.36
N MET A 653 -18.65 -1.45 30.33
CA MET A 653 -19.00 -1.84 28.96
C MET A 653 -18.03 -2.90 28.42
N GLN A 654 -18.56 -3.92 27.75
CA GLN A 654 -17.75 -4.97 27.12
C GLN A 654 -17.35 -4.52 25.70
N ILE A 655 -16.06 -4.28 25.48
CA ILE A 655 -15.49 -3.82 24.21
C ILE A 655 -14.96 -5.03 23.43
N PRO A 656 -15.53 -5.36 22.25
CA PRO A 656 -15.06 -6.51 21.48
C PRO A 656 -13.64 -6.30 20.93
N LEU A 657 -12.90 -7.41 20.84
CA LEU A 657 -11.56 -7.51 20.26
C LEU A 657 -11.54 -8.65 19.25
N SER A 658 -10.95 -8.39 18.07
CA SER A 658 -10.64 -9.42 17.07
C SER A 658 -9.13 -9.59 17.00
N ILE A 659 -8.64 -10.80 17.26
CA ILE A 659 -7.20 -11.08 17.43
C ILE A 659 -6.79 -12.17 16.44
N VAL A 660 -5.61 -12.03 15.83
CA VAL A 660 -4.98 -13.07 14.99
C VAL A 660 -3.50 -13.21 15.31
N TYR A 661 -3.02 -14.44 15.31
CA TYR A 661 -1.61 -14.77 15.51
C TYR A 661 -1.27 -16.14 14.89
N ARG A 662 0.03 -16.40 14.70
CA ARG A 662 0.53 -17.69 14.20
C ARG A 662 0.71 -18.70 15.34
N ASN A 663 0.03 -19.84 15.25
CA ASN A 663 -0.12 -20.76 16.39
C ASN A 663 1.13 -21.57 16.73
N ASP A 664 2.04 -21.77 15.78
CA ASP A 664 3.31 -22.48 15.96
C ASP A 664 4.41 -21.58 16.56
N LEU A 665 4.26 -20.26 16.45
CA LEU A 665 5.22 -19.27 16.95
C LEU A 665 4.81 -18.68 18.31
N VAL A 666 3.53 -18.32 18.47
CA VAL A 666 3.06 -17.51 19.61
C VAL A 666 2.67 -18.37 20.82
N LYS A 667 3.23 -18.04 21.98
CA LYS A 667 3.03 -18.80 23.24
C LYS A 667 2.00 -18.22 24.21
N LEU A 668 1.55 -16.98 23.99
CA LEU A 668 0.65 -16.24 24.89
C LEU A 668 1.15 -16.14 26.36
N ASP A 669 2.45 -15.90 26.52
CA ASP A 669 3.11 -15.71 27.83
C ASP A 669 3.54 -14.25 28.08
N GLY A 670 3.14 -13.33 27.20
CA GLY A 670 3.47 -11.90 27.21
C GLY A 670 4.79 -11.58 26.50
N SER A 671 5.53 -12.58 26.00
CA SER A 671 6.84 -12.36 25.38
C SER A 671 6.79 -11.93 23.92
N HIS A 672 5.62 -11.90 23.28
CA HIS A 672 5.46 -11.61 21.86
C HIS A 672 5.08 -10.14 21.61
N PRO A 673 5.55 -9.54 20.50
CA PRO A 673 5.10 -8.22 20.08
C PRO A 673 3.66 -8.23 19.60
N LEU A 674 2.95 -7.13 19.81
CA LEU A 674 1.56 -6.98 19.41
C LEU A 674 1.35 -5.63 18.73
N LEU A 675 0.65 -5.63 17.61
CA LEU A 675 0.13 -4.42 16.96
C LEU A 675 -1.38 -4.32 17.18
N LEU A 676 -1.82 -3.27 17.89
CA LEU A 676 -3.22 -2.98 18.19
C LEU A 676 -3.74 -1.84 17.31
N HIS A 677 -4.74 -2.13 16.49
CA HIS A 677 -5.34 -1.19 15.55
C HIS A 677 -6.70 -0.67 16.05
N GLY A 678 -7.01 0.61 15.79
CA GLY A 678 -8.30 1.22 16.14
C GLY A 678 -8.71 2.40 15.24
N TYR A 679 -10.01 2.74 15.25
CA TYR A 679 -10.58 3.88 14.51
C TYR A 679 -11.64 4.65 15.31
N GLY A 680 -12.83 4.07 15.49
CA GLY A 680 -13.81 4.53 16.48
C GLY A 680 -14.51 5.87 16.20
N SER A 681 -14.86 6.19 14.95
CA SER A 681 -15.60 7.42 14.58
C SER A 681 -16.56 7.18 13.42
N TYR A 682 -17.54 8.07 13.23
CA TYR A 682 -18.48 8.09 12.10
C TYR A 682 -19.37 6.86 11.93
N GLU A 683 -19.58 6.06 12.99
CA GLU A 683 -20.26 4.76 12.90
C GLU A 683 -19.54 3.75 11.98
N MET A 684 -18.30 4.02 11.58
CA MET A 684 -17.55 3.09 10.73
C MET A 684 -17.12 1.86 11.53
N SER A 685 -17.48 0.68 11.05
CA SER A 685 -17.03 -0.59 11.63
C SER A 685 -15.68 -0.99 11.04
N ILE A 686 -14.71 -1.31 11.90
CA ILE A 686 -13.44 -1.86 11.44
C ILE A 686 -13.54 -3.38 11.44
N ASP A 687 -14.06 -3.94 10.35
CA ASP A 687 -14.27 -5.37 10.27
C ASP A 687 -12.97 -6.17 10.12
N PRO A 688 -12.93 -7.43 10.60
CA PRO A 688 -11.75 -8.26 10.61
C PRO A 688 -11.47 -8.86 9.23
N THR A 689 -10.79 -8.11 8.36
CA THR A 689 -10.46 -8.51 6.98
C THR A 689 -9.02 -9.02 6.84
N PHE A 690 -8.79 -9.85 5.82
CA PHE A 690 -7.47 -10.33 5.45
C PHE A 690 -6.66 -9.23 4.77
N LYS A 691 -5.38 -9.11 5.14
CA LYS A 691 -4.41 -8.26 4.44
C LYS A 691 -3.12 -9.04 4.28
N ALA A 692 -2.67 -9.23 3.03
CA ALA A 692 -1.45 -9.98 2.74
C ALA A 692 -0.21 -9.35 3.38
N SER A 693 -0.12 -8.02 3.42
CA SER A 693 1.00 -7.31 4.06
C SER A 693 1.16 -7.70 5.54
N ARG A 694 0.05 -7.90 6.26
CA ARG A 694 0.03 -8.30 7.69
C ARG A 694 0.74 -9.63 7.95
N LEU A 695 0.82 -10.53 6.96
CA LEU A 695 1.57 -11.78 7.12
C LEU A 695 3.03 -11.52 7.47
N SER A 696 3.61 -10.41 6.99
CA SER A 696 4.97 -10.00 7.34
C SER A 696 5.18 -9.89 8.86
N LEU A 697 4.18 -9.36 9.58
CA LEU A 697 4.22 -9.28 11.04
C LEU A 697 3.96 -10.65 11.67
N LEU A 698 2.88 -11.33 11.26
CA LEU A 698 2.43 -12.59 11.87
C LEU A 698 3.49 -13.69 11.75
N ASP A 699 4.18 -13.78 10.61
CA ASP A 699 5.24 -14.76 10.37
C ASP A 699 6.55 -14.47 11.11
N ARG A 700 6.67 -13.27 11.71
CA ARG A 700 7.73 -12.91 12.66
C ARG A 700 7.30 -13.03 14.12
N GLY A 701 6.12 -13.60 14.36
CA GLY A 701 5.59 -13.85 15.70
C GLY A 701 4.92 -12.65 16.36
N PHE A 702 4.53 -11.63 15.59
CA PHE A 702 3.61 -10.60 16.08
C PHE A 702 2.20 -11.17 16.26
N ILE A 703 1.49 -10.59 17.22
CA ILE A 703 0.04 -10.70 17.35
C ILE A 703 -0.57 -9.44 16.76
N PHE A 704 -1.66 -9.57 16.01
CA PHE A 704 -2.42 -8.43 15.52
C PHE A 704 -3.80 -8.42 16.18
N ALA A 705 -4.24 -7.26 16.65
CA ALA A 705 -5.54 -7.10 17.28
C ALA A 705 -6.26 -5.85 16.77
N ILE A 706 -7.59 -5.92 16.65
CA ILE A 706 -8.48 -4.79 16.35
C ILE A 706 -9.34 -4.53 17.59
N ALA A 707 -9.31 -3.29 18.09
CA ALA A 707 -10.20 -2.83 19.14
C ALA A 707 -11.44 -2.18 18.53
N HIS A 708 -12.62 -2.80 18.74
CA HIS A 708 -13.91 -2.31 18.25
C HIS A 708 -14.52 -1.29 19.21
N VAL A 709 -13.81 -0.18 19.41
CA VAL A 709 -14.12 0.87 20.40
C VAL A 709 -15.40 1.64 20.06
N ARG A 710 -16.02 2.27 21.08
CA ARG A 710 -17.19 3.14 20.86
C ARG A 710 -16.86 4.30 19.92
N GLY A 711 -17.89 4.75 19.20
CA GLY A 711 -17.76 5.66 18.06
C GLY A 711 -17.72 4.93 16.71
N GLY A 712 -17.38 3.64 16.70
CA GLY A 712 -17.63 2.74 15.56
C GLY A 712 -19.08 2.26 15.49
N GLY A 713 -19.40 1.46 14.47
CA GLY A 713 -20.77 0.95 14.21
C GLY A 713 -20.99 -0.52 14.55
N GLU A 714 -20.00 -1.22 15.11
CA GLU A 714 -19.99 -2.68 15.26
C GLU A 714 -21.20 -3.17 16.05
N MET A 715 -21.51 -2.55 17.19
CA MET A 715 -22.62 -2.92 18.06
C MET A 715 -23.91 -2.14 17.76
N GLY A 716 -24.03 -1.56 16.57
CA GLY A 716 -25.17 -0.74 16.15
C GLY A 716 -25.02 0.75 16.45
N ARG A 717 -26.03 1.56 16.08
CA ARG A 717 -25.95 3.03 16.14
C ARG A 717 -25.69 3.57 17.54
N GLN A 718 -26.24 2.94 18.57
CA GLN A 718 -26.03 3.34 19.96
C GLN A 718 -24.56 3.23 20.40
N TRP A 719 -23.76 2.37 19.76
CA TRP A 719 -22.32 2.25 19.98
C TRP A 719 -21.57 3.51 19.50
N TYR A 720 -21.99 4.04 18.35
CA TYR A 720 -21.49 5.28 17.77
C TYR A 720 -21.93 6.50 18.60
N GLU A 721 -23.21 6.60 18.95
CA GLU A 721 -23.74 7.71 19.77
C GLU A 721 -23.09 7.79 21.16
N ASN A 722 -22.52 6.67 21.66
CA ASN A 722 -21.75 6.64 22.90
C ASN A 722 -20.24 6.86 22.72
N GLY A 723 -19.78 7.25 21.53
CA GLY A 723 -18.38 7.61 21.25
C GLY A 723 -18.26 8.80 20.31
N LYS A 724 -19.22 9.74 20.38
CA LYS A 724 -19.20 11.01 19.65
C LYS A 724 -19.60 12.19 20.55
N LEU A 725 -19.43 13.42 20.07
CA LEU A 725 -19.78 14.65 20.81
C LEU A 725 -19.20 14.63 22.24
N LEU A 726 -20.01 14.95 23.26
CA LEU A 726 -19.65 14.95 24.69
C LEU A 726 -19.38 13.57 25.29
N LYS A 727 -19.44 12.51 24.47
CA LYS A 727 -19.05 11.14 24.83
C LYS A 727 -17.80 10.66 24.07
N LYS A 728 -17.18 11.51 23.24
CA LYS A 728 -16.06 11.11 22.39
C LYS A 728 -14.89 10.48 23.15
N LYS A 729 -14.66 10.88 24.41
CA LYS A 729 -13.60 10.29 25.24
C LYS A 729 -13.73 8.80 25.46
N ASN A 730 -14.94 8.24 25.36
CA ASN A 730 -15.16 6.80 25.47
C ASN A 730 -14.35 6.02 24.43
N THR A 731 -14.21 6.55 23.21
CA THR A 731 -13.38 5.96 22.15
C THR A 731 -11.93 5.73 22.63
N PHE A 732 -11.34 6.72 23.30
CA PHE A 732 -9.96 6.66 23.77
C PHE A 732 -9.82 5.76 25.00
N THR A 733 -10.75 5.85 25.95
CA THR A 733 -10.70 5.03 27.17
C THR A 733 -10.99 3.56 26.88
N ASP A 734 -11.85 3.25 25.89
CA ASP A 734 -12.09 1.89 25.43
C ASP A 734 -10.82 1.28 24.82
N PHE A 735 -10.10 2.07 24.01
CA PHE A 735 -8.84 1.62 23.40
C PHE A 735 -7.76 1.33 24.46
N ILE A 736 -7.67 2.19 25.48
CA ILE A 736 -6.78 1.98 26.63
C ILE A 736 -7.18 0.72 27.39
N ALA A 737 -8.48 0.49 27.64
CA ALA A 737 -8.95 -0.72 28.30
C ALA A 737 -8.64 -1.99 27.49
N CYS A 738 -8.74 -1.93 26.16
CA CYS A 738 -8.32 -3.00 25.26
C CYS A 738 -6.82 -3.28 25.36
N ALA A 739 -5.98 -2.24 25.36
CA ALA A 739 -4.53 -2.38 25.53
C ALA A 739 -4.17 -3.03 26.88
N GLU A 740 -4.78 -2.56 27.97
CA GLU A 740 -4.57 -3.11 29.31
C GLU A 740 -5.02 -4.57 29.41
N TYR A 741 -6.17 -4.91 28.84
CA TYR A 741 -6.66 -6.29 28.77
C TYR A 741 -5.66 -7.21 28.06
N LEU A 742 -5.13 -6.80 26.90
CA LEU A 742 -4.18 -7.62 26.14
C LEU A 742 -2.87 -7.86 26.91
N ILE A 743 -2.42 -6.88 27.69
CA ILE A 743 -1.25 -7.01 28.57
C ILE A 743 -1.56 -7.94 29.75
N GLU A 744 -2.70 -7.75 30.42
CA GLU A 744 -3.12 -8.57 31.57
C GLU A 744 -3.29 -10.04 31.20
N GLN A 745 -3.90 -10.31 30.04
CA GLN A 745 -4.10 -11.65 29.51
C GLN A 745 -2.84 -12.25 28.86
N LYS A 746 -1.69 -11.56 28.94
CA LYS A 746 -0.39 -12.02 28.45
C LYS A 746 -0.35 -12.30 26.94
N TYR A 747 -1.12 -11.55 26.14
CA TYR A 747 -0.86 -11.50 24.69
C TYR A 747 0.48 -10.80 24.43
N CYS A 748 0.77 -9.70 25.13
CA CYS A 748 2.04 -8.98 25.04
C CYS A 748 2.43 -8.36 26.39
N SER A 749 3.54 -7.60 26.41
CA SER A 749 3.93 -6.71 27.50
C SER A 749 3.93 -5.25 27.03
N LYS A 750 3.98 -4.29 27.96
CA LYS A 750 4.03 -2.85 27.63
C LYS A 750 5.20 -2.50 26.72
N GLU A 751 6.34 -3.15 26.93
CA GLU A 751 7.57 -2.96 26.17
C GLU A 751 7.48 -3.50 24.73
N LYS A 752 6.38 -4.17 24.38
CA LYS A 752 6.17 -4.82 23.09
C LYS A 752 4.81 -4.52 22.45
N LEU A 753 4.05 -3.61 23.03
CA LEU A 753 2.76 -3.18 22.49
C LEU A 753 2.96 -1.98 21.55
N CYS A 754 2.61 -2.17 20.29
CA CYS A 754 2.58 -1.14 19.25
C CYS A 754 1.12 -0.80 18.92
N ILE A 755 0.84 0.45 18.53
CA ILE A 755 -0.50 0.92 18.19
C ILE A 755 -0.56 1.60 16.84
N GLU A 756 -1.64 1.43 16.09
CA GLU A 756 -1.83 2.03 14.77
C GLU A 756 -3.26 2.57 14.59
N GLY A 757 -3.36 3.73 13.91
CA GLY A 757 -4.61 4.31 13.47
C GLY A 757 -4.39 5.37 12.38
N ARG A 758 -5.39 5.53 11.50
CA ARG A 758 -5.34 6.47 10.35
C ARG A 758 -6.54 7.42 10.35
N SER A 759 -6.37 8.66 9.89
CA SER A 759 -7.44 9.67 9.80
C SER A 759 -8.04 10.00 11.17
N ALA A 760 -9.34 9.78 11.41
CA ALA A 760 -9.92 9.84 12.76
C ALA A 760 -9.40 8.73 13.71
N GLY A 761 -8.89 7.61 13.17
CA GLY A 761 -8.06 6.69 13.96
C GLY A 761 -6.72 7.31 14.37
N GLY A 762 -6.21 8.28 13.62
CA GLY A 762 -5.06 9.08 14.01
C GLY A 762 -5.35 10.03 15.17
N LEU A 763 -6.58 10.58 15.25
CA LEU A 763 -7.08 11.27 16.45
C LEU A 763 -7.04 10.35 17.67
N LEU A 764 -7.55 9.12 17.52
CA LEU A 764 -7.48 8.10 18.56
C LEU A 764 -6.04 7.88 19.04
N ILE A 765 -5.10 7.62 18.13
CA ILE A 765 -3.68 7.41 18.48
C ILE A 765 -3.09 8.66 19.17
N GLY A 766 -3.29 9.85 18.61
CA GLY A 766 -2.79 11.10 19.19
C GLY A 766 -3.32 11.36 20.61
N ALA A 767 -4.60 11.09 20.85
CA ALA A 767 -5.22 11.27 22.16
C ALA A 767 -4.66 10.26 23.19
N VAL A 768 -4.57 8.97 22.85
CA VAL A 768 -4.08 7.95 23.79
C VAL A 768 -2.59 8.10 24.09
N LEU A 769 -1.79 8.61 23.14
CA LEU A 769 -0.38 8.97 23.38
C LEU A 769 -0.23 10.07 24.44
N ASN A 770 -1.17 11.01 24.53
CA ASN A 770 -1.15 12.02 25.59
C ASN A 770 -1.66 11.48 26.94
N MET A 771 -2.62 10.55 26.90
CA MET A 771 -3.27 10.01 28.10
C MET A 771 -2.44 8.92 28.80
N ARG A 772 -1.92 7.94 28.03
CA ARG A 772 -1.24 6.73 28.55
C ARG A 772 -0.06 6.31 27.66
N PRO A 773 0.94 7.19 27.43
CA PRO A 773 2.12 6.82 26.63
C PRO A 773 2.91 5.66 27.24
N ASP A 774 2.77 5.40 28.54
CA ASP A 774 3.45 4.32 29.27
C ASP A 774 3.05 2.91 28.83
N LEU A 775 1.93 2.77 28.11
CA LEU A 775 1.42 1.48 27.66
C LEU A 775 2.09 0.97 26.39
N PHE A 776 2.75 1.85 25.64
CA PHE A 776 3.13 1.59 24.26
C PHE A 776 4.65 1.70 24.06
N LYS A 777 5.19 0.84 23.21
CA LYS A 777 6.59 0.88 22.75
C LYS A 777 6.75 1.72 21.48
N ALA A 778 5.80 1.57 20.54
CA ALA A 778 5.76 2.31 19.29
C ALA A 778 4.33 2.68 18.88
N ALA A 779 4.17 3.73 18.08
CA ALA A 779 2.89 4.18 17.56
C ALA A 779 2.99 4.68 16.12
N VAL A 780 2.01 4.32 15.30
CA VAL A 780 1.85 4.77 13.91
C VAL A 780 0.57 5.59 13.80
N ALA A 781 0.70 6.86 13.44
CA ALA A 781 -0.41 7.78 13.22
C ALA A 781 -0.42 8.24 11.75
N GLY A 782 -1.31 7.66 10.93
CA GLY A 782 -1.40 7.97 9.51
C GLY A 782 -2.44 9.06 9.19
N VAL A 783 -2.07 10.06 8.38
CA VAL A 783 -2.89 11.26 8.07
C VAL A 783 -3.74 11.72 9.26
N PRO A 784 -3.15 11.93 10.46
CA PRO A 784 -3.93 11.93 11.69
C PRO A 784 -4.61 13.28 11.94
N PHE A 785 -5.91 13.28 12.25
CA PHE A 785 -6.65 14.46 12.68
C PHE A 785 -6.27 14.81 14.14
N VAL A 786 -5.44 15.83 14.33
CA VAL A 786 -4.73 16.05 15.62
C VAL A 786 -4.79 17.47 16.13
N ASP A 787 -5.16 18.44 15.28
CA ASP A 787 -5.35 19.84 15.65
C ASP A 787 -6.84 20.18 15.80
N VAL A 788 -7.58 19.26 16.42
CA VAL A 788 -9.05 19.20 16.44
C VAL A 788 -9.68 20.55 16.79
N LEU A 789 -9.24 21.19 17.87
CA LEU A 789 -9.86 22.42 18.34
C LEU A 789 -9.65 23.58 17.37
N THR A 790 -8.44 23.71 16.82
CA THR A 790 -8.11 24.80 15.91
C THR A 790 -8.80 24.62 14.57
N THR A 791 -8.81 23.39 14.03
CA THR A 791 -9.51 23.05 12.78
C THR A 791 -11.02 23.26 12.93
N MET A 792 -11.65 22.73 13.99
CA MET A 792 -13.10 22.80 14.17
C MET A 792 -13.67 24.21 14.45
N LEU A 793 -12.80 25.18 14.78
CA LEU A 793 -13.19 26.58 14.93
C LEU A 793 -13.26 27.35 13.60
N ASP A 794 -12.66 26.81 12.53
CA ASP A 794 -12.51 27.50 11.25
C ASP A 794 -13.35 26.83 10.15
N PRO A 795 -14.55 27.37 9.83
CA PRO A 795 -15.44 26.80 8.83
C PRO A 795 -14.93 26.93 7.40
N SER A 796 -13.81 27.62 7.15
CA SER A 796 -13.20 27.68 5.82
C SER A 796 -12.40 26.42 5.46
N ILE A 797 -12.11 25.57 6.45
CA ILE A 797 -11.41 24.31 6.23
C ILE A 797 -12.45 23.25 5.80
N PRO A 798 -12.21 22.50 4.70
CA PRO A 798 -13.11 21.43 4.25
C PRO A 798 -13.52 20.48 5.38
N LEU A 799 -14.74 19.94 5.29
CA LEU A 799 -15.38 19.03 6.27
C LEU A 799 -15.76 19.66 7.62
N THR A 800 -15.21 20.80 8.03
CA THR A 800 -15.42 21.36 9.39
C THR A 800 -16.89 21.54 9.77
N THR A 801 -17.70 22.10 8.85
CA THR A 801 -19.12 22.35 9.07
C THR A 801 -19.92 21.06 9.26
N GLU A 802 -19.60 20.04 8.46
CA GLU A 802 -20.20 18.69 8.53
C GLU A 802 -19.79 17.97 9.82
N GLU A 803 -18.55 18.14 10.25
CA GLU A 803 -17.97 17.46 11.41
C GLU A 803 -18.39 18.04 12.76
N TRP A 804 -19.05 19.20 12.79
CA TRP A 804 -19.72 19.67 14.02
C TRP A 804 -20.76 18.67 14.54
N GLU A 805 -21.38 17.87 13.67
CA GLU A 805 -22.31 16.80 14.07
C GLU A 805 -21.61 15.55 14.63
N GLU A 806 -20.29 15.42 14.45
CA GLU A 806 -19.45 14.33 14.97
C GLU A 806 -18.76 14.74 16.28
N TRP A 807 -18.01 15.85 16.28
CA TRP A 807 -17.16 16.27 17.40
C TRP A 807 -17.83 17.29 18.32
N GLY A 808 -18.76 18.07 17.78
CA GLY A 808 -19.36 19.25 18.40
C GLY A 808 -18.83 20.55 17.81
N ASP A 809 -19.58 21.64 17.97
CA ASP A 809 -19.18 22.96 17.49
C ASP A 809 -18.42 23.72 18.59
N PRO A 810 -17.08 23.86 18.51
CA PRO A 810 -16.28 24.53 19.54
C PRO A 810 -16.51 26.05 19.62
N ARG A 811 -17.38 26.63 18.77
CA ARG A 811 -17.87 28.01 18.94
C ARG A 811 -18.98 28.09 20.00
N GLU A 812 -19.36 26.94 20.57
CA GLU A 812 -20.12 26.83 21.80
C GLU A 812 -19.20 26.44 22.95
N GLU A 813 -19.35 27.08 24.11
CA GLU A 813 -18.40 26.97 25.23
C GLU A 813 -18.25 25.54 25.77
N GLU A 814 -19.35 24.77 25.82
CA GLU A 814 -19.34 23.40 26.31
C GLU A 814 -18.48 22.50 25.42
N PHE A 815 -18.67 22.56 24.10
CA PHE A 815 -17.88 21.80 23.14
C PHE A 815 -16.45 22.30 23.06
N TYR A 816 -16.19 23.61 23.19
CA TYR A 816 -14.84 24.16 23.23
C TYR A 816 -13.98 23.48 24.27
N PHE A 817 -14.43 23.49 25.54
CA PHE A 817 -13.65 22.89 26.64
C PHE A 817 -13.61 21.37 26.56
N TYR A 818 -14.69 20.74 26.09
CA TYR A 818 -14.72 19.30 25.91
C TYR A 818 -13.72 18.84 24.84
N ILE A 819 -13.75 19.43 23.64
CA ILE A 819 -12.81 19.16 22.55
C ILE A 819 -11.38 19.47 22.97
N LYS A 820 -11.14 20.63 23.59
CA LYS A 820 -9.83 21.02 24.12
C LYS A 820 -9.24 19.95 25.03
N SER A 821 -10.08 19.27 25.83
CA SER A 821 -9.61 18.30 26.82
C SER A 821 -9.14 16.96 26.23
N TYR A 822 -9.30 16.72 24.92
CA TYR A 822 -8.76 15.55 24.24
C TYR A 822 -7.99 15.85 22.95
N SER A 823 -8.11 17.05 22.38
CA SER A 823 -7.39 17.48 21.17
C SER A 823 -5.88 17.20 21.28
N PRO A 824 -5.30 16.34 20.41
CA PRO A 824 -3.93 15.86 20.58
C PRO A 824 -2.87 16.98 20.62
N VAL A 825 -2.92 17.94 19.70
CA VAL A 825 -1.98 19.08 19.69
C VAL A 825 -2.11 19.89 20.98
N ASP A 826 -3.33 20.18 21.46
CA ASP A 826 -3.53 20.98 22.67
C ASP A 826 -3.05 20.27 23.95
N ASN A 827 -3.00 18.94 23.97
CA ASN A 827 -2.68 18.13 25.16
C ASN A 827 -1.25 17.54 25.18
N VAL A 828 -0.40 17.88 24.21
CA VAL A 828 1.04 17.56 24.30
C VAL A 828 1.65 18.27 25.51
N LYS A 829 2.33 17.50 26.38
CA LYS A 829 2.92 17.97 27.64
C LYS A 829 4.32 17.42 27.85
N CYS A 830 5.06 17.97 28.82
CA CYS A 830 6.39 17.49 29.16
C CYS A 830 6.33 16.11 29.83
N GLN A 831 6.48 15.05 29.02
CA GLN A 831 6.49 13.66 29.45
C GLN A 831 7.24 12.78 28.45
N ASN A 832 7.42 11.51 28.81
CA ASN A 832 7.96 10.51 27.89
C ASN A 832 6.86 10.05 26.92
N TYR A 833 7.21 9.97 25.65
CA TYR A 833 6.40 9.41 24.55
C TYR A 833 7.11 8.17 23.97
N PRO A 834 6.39 7.22 23.36
CA PRO A 834 7.00 6.07 22.67
C PRO A 834 7.72 6.49 21.39
N ASN A 835 8.29 5.53 20.65
CA ASN A 835 8.67 5.78 19.26
C ASN A 835 7.40 6.09 18.44
N ILE A 836 7.41 7.12 17.61
CA ILE A 836 6.23 7.56 16.86
C ILE A 836 6.60 7.75 15.39
N LEU A 837 5.83 7.12 14.50
CA LEU A 837 5.80 7.44 13.08
C LEU A 837 4.52 8.20 12.74
N VAL A 838 4.65 9.39 12.17
CA VAL A 838 3.53 10.17 11.62
C VAL A 838 3.64 10.24 10.10
N THR A 839 2.58 9.92 9.37
CA THR A 839 2.52 10.05 7.91
C THR A 839 1.43 11.04 7.47
N THR A 840 1.61 11.73 6.35
CA THR A 840 0.59 12.61 5.75
C THR A 840 0.83 12.82 4.25
N GLY A 841 -0.13 13.42 3.54
CA GLY A 841 0.00 13.86 2.15
C GLY A 841 -0.18 15.38 2.03
N LEU A 842 0.62 16.05 1.19
CA LEU A 842 0.56 17.51 1.01
C LEU A 842 -0.79 17.98 0.44
N HIS A 843 -1.39 17.16 -0.42
CA HIS A 843 -2.65 17.46 -1.11
C HIS A 843 -3.86 16.79 -0.44
N ASP A 844 -3.73 16.30 0.80
CA ASP A 844 -4.84 15.68 1.53
C ASP A 844 -5.98 16.70 1.75
N PRO A 845 -7.17 16.49 1.16
CA PRO A 845 -8.29 17.40 1.29
C PRO A 845 -9.10 17.17 2.57
N ARG A 846 -8.86 16.06 3.29
CA ARG A 846 -9.67 15.64 4.45
C ARG A 846 -8.99 16.00 5.78
N VAL A 847 -7.69 15.75 5.88
CA VAL A 847 -6.88 16.16 7.03
C VAL A 847 -5.72 16.99 6.51
N MET A 848 -5.74 18.30 6.81
CA MET A 848 -4.70 19.19 6.31
C MET A 848 -3.31 18.77 6.81
N TYR A 849 -2.32 18.72 5.91
CA TYR A 849 -0.93 18.34 6.23
C TYR A 849 -0.32 19.15 7.40
N SER A 850 -0.82 20.36 7.63
CA SER A 850 -0.38 21.23 8.72
C SER A 850 -0.69 20.64 10.10
N GLU A 851 -1.76 19.86 10.25
CA GLU A 851 -2.12 19.26 11.53
C GLU A 851 -1.04 18.28 12.05
N PRO A 852 -0.67 17.20 11.32
CA PRO A 852 0.40 16.32 11.75
C PRO A 852 1.76 17.03 11.84
N ALA A 853 2.04 18.00 10.97
CA ALA A 853 3.29 18.76 11.04
C ALA A 853 3.41 19.55 12.36
N LYS A 854 2.32 20.22 12.80
CA LYS A 854 2.25 20.92 14.09
C LYS A 854 2.36 19.96 15.26
N PHE A 855 1.70 18.80 15.18
CA PHE A 855 1.76 17.78 16.22
C PHE A 855 3.17 17.23 16.42
N VAL A 856 3.87 16.87 15.33
CA VAL A 856 5.26 16.40 15.39
C VAL A 856 6.19 17.47 15.95
N ALA A 857 6.07 18.73 15.49
CA ALA A 857 6.89 19.84 15.99
C ALA A 857 6.70 20.01 17.51
N LYS A 858 5.44 20.02 17.98
CA LYS A 858 5.12 20.16 19.40
C LYS A 858 5.58 18.96 20.24
N LEU A 859 5.48 17.74 19.72
CA LEU A 859 5.99 16.54 20.38
C LEU A 859 7.51 16.63 20.58
N ARG A 860 8.27 16.98 19.54
CA ARG A 860 9.73 17.10 19.62
C ARG A 860 10.17 18.19 20.59
N ASP A 861 9.40 19.27 20.70
CA ASP A 861 9.66 20.37 21.65
C ASP A 861 9.41 20.01 23.11
N MET A 862 8.42 19.15 23.37
CA MET A 862 7.90 18.92 24.72
C MET A 862 8.32 17.58 25.31
N LYS A 863 8.62 16.56 24.49
CA LYS A 863 8.96 15.23 24.99
C LYS A 863 10.24 15.25 25.83
N THR A 864 10.30 14.39 26.85
CA THR A 864 11.44 14.30 27.78
C THR A 864 12.31 13.06 27.62
N ASP A 865 11.90 12.13 26.77
CA ASP A 865 12.62 10.91 26.40
C ASP A 865 13.59 11.16 25.22
N ASP A 866 14.37 10.12 24.88
CA ASP A 866 15.23 10.07 23.69
C ASP A 866 14.64 9.19 22.55
N ASN A 867 13.37 8.81 22.64
CA ASN A 867 12.69 8.01 21.60
C ASN A 867 12.51 8.82 20.31
N VAL A 868 12.36 8.11 19.20
CA VAL A 868 12.37 8.70 17.86
C VAL A 868 10.96 9.12 17.45
N VAL A 869 10.83 10.35 16.91
CA VAL A 869 9.60 10.85 16.28
C VAL A 869 9.88 11.14 14.81
N LEU A 870 9.39 10.27 13.92
CA LEU A 870 9.51 10.36 12.47
C LEU A 870 8.29 11.04 11.85
N PHE A 871 8.52 11.81 10.79
CA PHE A 871 7.47 12.44 10.01
C PHE A 871 7.72 12.26 8.51
N LYS A 872 6.75 11.67 7.83
CA LYS A 872 6.77 11.44 6.38
C LYS A 872 5.61 12.19 5.73
N CYS A 873 5.92 13.19 4.92
CA CYS A 873 4.92 13.94 4.16
C CYS A 873 5.11 13.65 2.68
N ASP A 874 4.18 12.92 2.07
CA ASP A 874 4.22 12.69 0.62
C ASP A 874 3.81 13.97 -0.11
N LEU A 875 4.74 14.56 -0.87
CA LEU A 875 4.55 15.85 -1.51
C LEU A 875 3.64 15.78 -2.74
N CYS A 876 3.33 14.57 -3.24
CA CYS A 876 2.55 14.37 -4.47
C CYS A 876 1.25 13.58 -4.23
N ALA A 877 0.82 13.40 -2.97
CA ALA A 877 -0.32 12.55 -2.64
C ALA A 877 -1.37 13.24 -1.76
N GLY A 878 -2.61 12.73 -1.84
CA GLY A 878 -3.76 13.12 -1.03
C GLY A 878 -4.04 12.17 0.15
N HIS A 879 -5.31 12.05 0.56
CA HIS A 879 -5.71 11.33 1.78
C HIS A 879 -5.38 9.83 1.78
N SER A 880 -5.37 9.19 0.62
CA SER A 880 -5.13 7.75 0.45
C SER A 880 -3.65 7.40 0.17
N SER A 881 -2.76 8.39 0.23
CA SER A 881 -1.40 8.31 -0.32
C SER A 881 -1.36 8.08 -1.85
N LYS A 882 -0.20 7.73 -2.40
CA LYS A 882 0.00 7.48 -3.83
C LYS A 882 -0.90 6.35 -4.31
N SER A 883 -1.54 6.53 -5.47
CA SER A 883 -2.52 5.60 -6.04
C SER A 883 -1.91 4.28 -6.57
N GLY A 884 -0.59 4.25 -6.80
CA GLY A 884 0.09 3.08 -7.35
C GLY A 884 0.17 1.90 -6.36
N ARG A 885 -0.11 0.68 -6.85
CA ARG A 885 -0.04 -0.56 -6.07
C ARG A 885 1.33 -0.76 -5.40
N PHE A 886 2.43 -0.46 -6.11
CA PHE A 886 3.78 -0.67 -5.60
C PHE A 886 4.14 0.36 -4.52
N GLU A 887 3.69 1.59 -4.71
CA GLU A 887 3.82 2.67 -3.74
C GLU A 887 3.11 2.28 -2.45
N ARG A 888 1.88 1.75 -2.53
CA ARG A 888 1.14 1.28 -1.36
C ARG A 888 1.86 0.15 -0.62
N LEU A 889 2.43 -0.83 -1.33
CA LEU A 889 3.23 -1.89 -0.71
C LEU A 889 4.50 -1.34 -0.04
N ARG A 890 5.14 -0.31 -0.62
CA ARG A 890 6.28 0.37 0.00
C ARG A 890 5.88 1.12 1.25
N GLU A 891 4.67 1.68 1.31
CA GLU A 891 4.15 2.30 2.53
C GLU A 891 3.89 1.30 3.63
N ASP A 892 3.19 0.20 3.32
CA ASP A 892 2.95 -0.89 4.28
C ASP A 892 4.29 -1.42 4.84
N ALA A 893 5.27 -1.64 3.96
CA ALA A 893 6.62 -2.04 4.36
C ALA A 893 7.31 -0.97 5.23
N PHE A 894 7.22 0.31 4.85
CA PHE A 894 7.78 1.42 5.61
C PHE A 894 7.21 1.49 7.03
N THR A 895 5.90 1.32 7.18
CA THR A 895 5.22 1.26 8.47
C THR A 895 5.72 0.09 9.31
N TYR A 896 5.74 -1.13 8.77
CA TYR A 896 6.12 -2.31 9.55
C TYR A 896 7.60 -2.38 9.90
N ILE A 897 8.49 -1.83 9.06
CA ILE A 897 9.91 -1.78 9.42
C ILE A 897 10.17 -0.77 10.54
N SER A 898 9.41 0.33 10.60
CA SER A 898 9.51 1.25 11.73
C SER A 898 9.07 0.61 13.07
N ASP A 899 8.23 -0.43 13.02
CA ASP A 899 7.85 -1.24 14.18
C ASP A 899 8.88 -2.33 14.52
N GLU A 900 9.64 -2.86 13.54
CA GLU A 900 10.67 -3.91 13.76
C GLU A 900 12.05 -3.37 14.16
N GLY A 901 12.38 -2.13 13.80
CA GLY A 901 13.72 -1.55 13.91
C GLY A 901 14.09 -0.88 15.24
N SER A 902 13.31 -1.04 16.33
CA SER A 902 13.50 -0.27 17.58
C SER A 902 13.49 -1.03 18.90
#